data_AF-A0A949Z1A3-F1
#
_entry.id   AF-A0A949Z1A3-F1
#
_cell.length_a   1.000
_cell.length_b   1.000
_cell.length_c   1.000
_cell.angle_alpha   90.00
_cell.angle_beta   90.00
_cell.angle_gamma   90.00
#
_symmetry.space_group_name_H-M   'P 1'
#
loop_
_entity.id
_entity.type
_entity.pdbx_description
1 polymer ?
#
loop_
_entity_poly.entity_id
_entity_poly.type
_entity_poly.pdbx_seq_one_letter_code
_entity_poly.pdbx_strand_id
1 'polypeptide(L)'
;RVAELNLIAGKRAKTSTAYASALTYFVAGRALLAEKSWDERYELTFALEFQRAECEFLTGDFGAAQERLSMLSRRAEDLADSAAIARLQTELYTALDQSERAVEVGLEYLRRIGVDWSPHPTNEEVRQEYERIWQQLGDRPIEALVDLPPMTDPAWRATLDVLTVVEGPAFFTDQNLRSLVVARMVNLSLEQGNSDGSCVAYVQLGWFVGPRFGDYQAAFRFGKLALDLVEKRGLERFRTRVSQIFSYFISPWSRHLRNSVELLRRSFATAQESGDLKYAVYSYDRLVTVLLATGDPLGDTQREAENGLGFARTTKFAYVVDIITGQLRLIRTLRGLTPSFSSFNDAEFDEGRFEQHLKTNPHPVFAACWYWIRKLQARFYAGDYTSALAAASKAQPLMQTGPGHFEWVEYRFYDALARAARYDSATSEEKVRDREVLAAHHKQMVAWAKNCPDNFENRAALVGAEIARIEGRELRAQRLYEKAIRSARENGFGQNEGIANELAAKFYLSRCFETSAYAHLRNARYCYLRWGALGKVRQIDQSYPALFEEQTSSSSITTIGTPVVQLDVGAVVKASQAVSSEIVLDKLIEALMRIAVEHAGAERGALIVVRSDELRIEAEATTGPGMIEVSLRHAAINLTDLPESVLRYVIRTRESVVLHDACLANLFSEDAYLGRGRARSVLCLPIVKQAKLVGVLYLENNLTAGAFTSDRIAVL
;
A
#
# COMPACT_ATOMS: atom_id res chain seq x y z
N ARG A 1 5.35 -16.73 51.28
CA ARG A 1 4.17 -15.82 51.24
C ARG A 1 4.48 -14.40 50.76
N VAL A 2 5.33 -13.60 51.42
CA VAL A 2 5.62 -12.22 50.97
C VAL A 2 6.29 -12.20 49.58
N ALA A 3 7.22 -13.13 49.31
CA ALA A 3 7.81 -13.29 47.98
C ALA A 3 6.78 -13.65 46.87
N GLU A 4 5.78 -14.48 47.18
CA GLU A 4 4.67 -14.79 46.24
C GLU A 4 3.79 -13.57 45.97
N LEU A 5 3.50 -12.75 46.99
CA LEU A 5 2.73 -11.52 46.82
C LEU A 5 3.48 -10.51 45.95
N ASN A 6 4.80 -10.41 46.12
CA ASN A 6 5.66 -9.63 45.23
C ASN A 6 5.62 -10.16 43.78
N LEU A 7 5.66 -11.48 43.57
CA LEU A 7 5.51 -12.06 42.23
C LEU A 7 4.16 -11.67 41.59
N ILE A 8 3.06 -11.74 42.35
CA ILE A 8 1.72 -11.37 41.87
C ILE A 8 1.64 -9.88 41.56
N ALA A 9 2.12 -9.01 42.47
CA ALA A 9 2.13 -7.57 42.29
C ALA A 9 2.99 -7.15 41.09
N GLY A 10 4.17 -7.74 40.94
CA GLY A 10 5.05 -7.52 39.80
C GLY A 10 4.41 -7.95 38.48
N LYS A 11 3.77 -9.13 38.43
CA LYS A 11 3.03 -9.58 37.23
C LYS A 11 1.92 -8.60 36.84
N ARG A 12 1.13 -8.11 37.81
CA ARG A 12 0.07 -7.12 37.56
C ARG A 12 0.61 -5.77 37.07
N ALA A 13 1.71 -5.29 37.68
CA ALA A 13 2.38 -4.07 37.23
C ALA A 13 2.91 -4.22 35.79
N LYS A 14 3.50 -5.39 35.45
CA LYS A 14 3.98 -5.70 34.10
C LYS A 14 2.84 -5.69 33.08
N THR A 15 1.69 -6.31 33.39
CA THR A 15 0.50 -6.30 32.51
C THR A 15 -0.01 -4.88 32.25
N SER A 16 0.22 -3.94 33.18
CA SER A 16 -0.13 -2.52 33.04
C SER A 16 0.98 -1.70 32.38
N THR A 17 1.99 -2.34 31.77
CA THR A 17 3.19 -1.72 31.17
C THR A 17 4.08 -0.91 32.14
N ALA A 18 3.87 -1.03 33.46
CA ALA A 18 4.67 -0.37 34.49
C ALA A 18 5.93 -1.20 34.81
N TYR A 19 6.82 -1.36 33.81
CA TYR A 19 7.96 -2.28 33.88
C TYR A 19 8.96 -1.96 35.01
N ALA A 20 9.24 -0.68 35.27
CA ALA A 20 10.11 -0.26 36.37
C ALA A 20 9.52 -0.59 37.75
N SER A 21 8.21 -0.43 37.92
CA SER A 21 7.51 -0.83 39.14
C SER A 21 7.47 -2.35 39.30
N ALA A 22 7.22 -3.08 38.21
CA ALA A 22 7.26 -4.54 38.19
C ALA A 22 8.64 -5.06 38.62
N LEU A 23 9.71 -4.46 38.08
CA LEU A 23 11.09 -4.78 38.44
C LEU A 23 11.35 -4.62 39.94
N THR A 24 10.83 -3.56 40.55
CA THR A 24 10.97 -3.31 42.00
C THR A 24 10.34 -4.44 42.82
N TYR A 25 9.14 -4.89 42.45
CA TYR A 25 8.49 -6.03 43.11
C TYR A 25 9.28 -7.33 42.93
N PHE A 26 9.78 -7.62 41.73
CA PHE A 26 10.55 -8.84 41.49
C PHE A 26 11.88 -8.86 42.26
N VAL A 27 12.58 -7.73 42.31
CA VAL A 27 13.79 -7.54 43.13
C VAL A 27 13.49 -7.78 44.60
N ALA A 28 12.43 -7.13 45.13
CA ALA A 28 12.03 -7.30 46.53
C ALA A 28 11.61 -8.73 46.86
N GLY A 29 10.88 -9.39 45.94
CA GLY A 29 10.49 -10.79 46.09
C GLY A 29 11.69 -11.73 46.14
N ARG A 30 12.67 -11.52 45.26
CA ARG A 30 13.89 -12.34 45.20
C ARG A 30 14.81 -12.14 46.40
N ALA A 31 14.91 -10.92 46.93
CA ALA A 31 15.73 -10.60 48.11
C ALA A 31 15.28 -11.34 49.38
N LEU A 32 14.03 -11.80 49.43
CA LEU A 32 13.47 -12.58 50.55
C LEU A 32 13.78 -14.08 50.46
N LEU A 33 14.45 -14.53 49.40
CA LEU A 33 14.77 -15.93 49.16
C LEU A 33 16.28 -16.17 49.32
N ALA A 34 16.67 -17.17 50.11
CA ALA A 34 18.06 -17.60 50.24
C ALA A 34 18.49 -18.45 49.03
N GLU A 35 19.79 -18.69 48.84
CA GLU A 35 20.30 -19.45 47.70
C GLU A 35 19.76 -20.90 47.64
N LYS A 36 19.58 -21.54 48.80
CA LYS A 36 18.92 -22.85 48.94
C LYS A 36 17.47 -22.90 48.42
N SER A 37 16.85 -21.74 48.18
CA SER A 37 15.47 -21.67 47.65
C SER A 37 15.39 -22.11 46.19
N TRP A 38 16.51 -22.23 45.49
CA TRP A 38 16.54 -22.89 44.19
C TRP A 38 16.11 -24.35 44.29
N ASP A 39 16.61 -25.08 45.30
CA ASP A 39 16.23 -26.48 45.52
C ASP A 39 14.87 -26.60 46.24
N GLU A 40 14.61 -25.73 47.22
CA GLU A 40 13.40 -25.84 48.06
C GLU A 40 12.13 -25.22 47.42
N ARG A 41 12.29 -24.23 46.53
CA ARG A 41 11.21 -23.41 45.96
C ARG A 41 11.52 -23.00 44.53
N TYR A 42 11.92 -23.96 43.71
CA TYR A 42 12.31 -23.76 42.32
C TYR A 42 11.37 -22.84 41.53
N GLU A 43 10.09 -23.22 41.42
CA GLU A 43 9.10 -22.49 40.61
C GLU A 43 8.98 -21.00 40.97
N LEU A 44 8.99 -20.68 42.28
CA LEU A 44 8.89 -19.30 42.75
C LEU A 44 10.18 -18.52 42.47
N THR A 45 11.33 -19.14 42.72
CA THR A 45 12.65 -18.51 42.51
C THR A 45 12.88 -18.25 41.03
N PHE A 46 12.61 -19.25 40.18
CA PHE A 46 12.68 -19.14 38.74
C PHE A 46 11.74 -18.06 38.22
N ALA A 47 10.46 -18.07 38.61
CA ALA A 47 9.48 -17.10 38.13
C ALA A 47 9.86 -15.65 38.49
N LEU A 48 10.41 -15.40 39.69
CA LEU A 48 10.88 -14.07 40.10
C LEU A 48 12.08 -13.61 39.25
N GLU A 49 13.08 -14.48 39.06
CA GLU A 49 14.28 -14.16 38.29
C GLU A 49 13.99 -14.01 36.79
N PHE A 50 13.16 -14.88 36.22
CA PHE A 50 12.76 -14.80 34.82
C PHE A 50 11.96 -13.53 34.53
N GLN A 51 10.96 -13.22 35.37
CA GLN A 51 10.18 -11.99 35.20
C GLN A 51 11.03 -10.73 35.43
N ARG A 52 12.04 -10.81 36.30
CA ARG A 52 13.03 -9.75 36.48
C ARG A 52 13.86 -9.53 35.21
N ALA A 53 14.39 -10.60 34.60
CA ALA A 53 15.16 -10.51 33.34
C ALA A 53 14.33 -9.87 32.22
N GLU A 54 13.07 -10.26 32.12
CA GLU A 54 12.14 -9.71 31.13
C GLU A 54 11.90 -8.21 31.35
N CYS A 55 11.72 -7.75 32.60
CA CYS A 55 11.60 -6.33 32.89
C CYS A 55 12.91 -5.56 32.66
N GLU A 56 14.06 -6.13 33.00
CA GLU A 56 15.38 -5.54 32.71
C GLU A 56 15.53 -5.32 31.18
N PHE A 57 15.18 -6.31 30.37
CA PHE A 57 15.13 -6.19 28.91
C PHE A 57 14.17 -5.08 28.45
N LEU A 58 12.93 -5.07 28.93
CA LEU A 58 11.91 -4.09 28.53
C LEU A 58 12.22 -2.66 28.98
N THR A 59 13.03 -2.49 30.03
CA THR A 59 13.50 -1.18 30.50
C THR A 59 14.83 -0.74 29.86
N GLY A 60 15.45 -1.60 29.04
CA GLY A 60 16.68 -1.31 28.30
C GLY A 60 17.98 -1.65 29.02
N ASP A 61 17.94 -2.32 30.18
CA ASP A 61 19.12 -2.85 30.85
C ASP A 61 19.49 -4.23 30.27
N PHE A 62 20.00 -4.20 29.03
CA PHE A 62 20.33 -5.41 28.29
C PHE A 62 21.45 -6.24 28.94
N GLY A 63 22.39 -5.58 29.64
CA GLY A 63 23.48 -6.25 30.34
C GLY A 63 22.97 -7.10 31.51
N ALA A 64 22.17 -6.50 32.39
CA ALA A 64 21.58 -7.22 33.52
C ALA A 64 20.68 -8.38 33.06
N ALA A 65 19.85 -8.14 32.03
CA ALA A 65 18.99 -9.16 31.46
C ALA A 65 19.81 -10.34 30.90
N GLN A 66 20.90 -10.07 30.17
CA GLN A 66 21.76 -11.12 29.60
C GLN A 66 22.45 -11.97 30.67
N GLU A 67 23.00 -11.34 31.72
CA GLU A 67 23.64 -12.04 32.84
C GLU A 67 22.63 -12.96 33.55
N ARG A 68 21.43 -12.44 33.81
CA ARG A 68 20.36 -13.18 34.48
C ARG A 68 19.87 -14.36 33.65
N LEU A 69 19.65 -14.15 32.36
CA LEU A 69 19.24 -15.23 31.45
C LEU A 69 20.31 -16.31 31.34
N SER A 70 21.59 -15.94 31.30
CA SER A 70 22.70 -16.90 31.27
C SER A 70 22.78 -17.73 32.56
N MET A 71 22.48 -17.13 33.71
CA MET A 71 22.35 -17.85 34.99
C MET A 71 21.16 -18.81 34.96
N LEU A 72 19.99 -18.36 34.48
CA LEU A 72 18.80 -19.19 34.36
C LEU A 72 19.00 -20.37 33.40
N SER A 73 19.70 -20.19 32.27
CA SER A 73 19.99 -21.28 31.31
C SER A 73 20.74 -22.46 31.93
N ARG A 74 21.54 -22.22 32.98
CA ARG A 74 22.31 -23.25 33.70
C ARG A 74 21.49 -23.94 34.79
N ARG A 75 20.37 -23.35 35.22
CA ARG A 75 19.50 -23.83 36.30
C ARG A 75 18.12 -24.28 35.82
N ALA A 76 17.84 -24.20 34.52
CA ALA A 76 16.58 -24.69 33.96
C ALA A 76 16.46 -26.21 34.19
N GLU A 77 15.41 -26.64 34.88
CA GLU A 77 15.18 -28.06 35.20
C GLU A 77 14.31 -28.74 34.14
N ASP A 78 13.43 -27.97 33.48
CA ASP A 78 12.51 -28.48 32.46
C ASP A 78 12.64 -27.78 31.09
N LEU A 79 11.93 -28.35 30.10
CA LEU A 79 11.92 -27.87 28.72
C LEU A 79 11.12 -26.57 28.55
N ALA A 80 10.12 -26.31 29.39
CA ALA A 80 9.28 -25.11 29.30
C ALA A 80 10.08 -23.88 29.76
N ASP A 81 10.83 -24.02 30.84
CA ASP A 81 11.75 -23.01 31.35
C ASP A 81 12.90 -22.76 30.38
N SER A 82 13.50 -23.82 29.85
CA SER A 82 14.54 -23.72 28.81
C SER A 82 14.03 -22.98 27.58
N ALA A 83 12.79 -23.23 27.15
CA ALA A 83 12.16 -22.54 26.02
C ALA A 83 11.87 -21.07 26.32
N ALA A 84 11.36 -20.76 27.51
CA ALA A 84 11.08 -19.39 27.92
C ALA A 84 12.36 -18.54 27.95
N ILE A 85 13.47 -19.11 28.44
CA ILE A 85 14.78 -18.48 28.44
C ILE A 85 15.30 -18.30 27.01
N ALA A 86 15.27 -19.36 26.19
CA ALA A 86 15.72 -19.30 24.80
C ALA A 86 14.96 -18.22 24.03
N ARG A 87 13.62 -18.15 24.21
CA ARG A 87 12.78 -17.13 23.58
C ARG A 87 13.25 -15.71 23.92
N LEU A 88 13.43 -15.43 25.21
CA LEU A 88 13.81 -14.10 25.67
C LEU A 88 15.27 -13.75 25.31
N GLN A 89 16.18 -14.74 25.31
CA GLN A 89 17.55 -14.56 24.82
C GLN A 89 17.59 -14.26 23.32
N THR A 90 16.81 -14.98 22.50
CA THR A 90 16.69 -14.70 21.06
C THR A 90 16.13 -13.30 20.82
N GLU A 91 15.10 -12.87 21.54
CA GLU A 91 14.56 -11.51 21.46
C GLU A 91 15.60 -10.44 21.87
N LEU A 92 16.33 -10.68 22.96
CA LEU A 92 17.39 -9.79 23.44
C LEU A 92 18.53 -9.65 22.42
N TYR A 93 19.05 -10.76 21.89
CA TYR A 93 20.11 -10.72 20.89
C TYR A 93 19.63 -10.10 19.58
N THR A 94 18.36 -10.32 19.19
CA THR A 94 17.77 -9.65 18.03
C THR A 94 17.69 -8.13 18.25
N ALA A 95 17.33 -7.68 19.46
CA ALA A 95 17.29 -6.25 19.80
C ALA A 95 18.68 -5.61 19.81
N LEU A 96 19.74 -6.39 20.08
CA LEU A 96 21.15 -5.95 20.06
C LEU A 96 21.82 -6.09 18.68
N ASP A 97 21.07 -6.41 17.62
CA ASP A 97 21.60 -6.73 16.28
C ASP A 97 22.58 -7.91 16.23
N GLN A 98 22.43 -8.86 17.14
CA GLN A 98 23.25 -10.06 17.19
C GLN A 98 22.47 -11.24 16.63
N SER A 99 22.02 -11.13 15.37
CA SER A 99 21.14 -12.14 14.74
C SER A 99 21.78 -13.54 14.70
N GLU A 100 23.09 -13.65 14.47
CA GLU A 100 23.81 -14.93 14.52
C GLU A 100 23.71 -15.58 15.91
N ARG A 101 23.96 -14.81 16.98
CA ARG A 101 23.83 -15.32 18.36
C ARG A 101 22.39 -15.66 18.71
N ALA A 102 21.43 -14.88 18.21
CA ALA A 102 20.01 -15.15 18.41
C ALA A 102 19.60 -16.49 17.76
N VAL A 103 20.16 -16.82 16.60
CA VAL A 103 20.03 -18.12 15.93
C VAL A 103 20.71 -19.23 16.73
N GLU A 104 21.94 -19.03 17.19
CA GLU A 104 22.69 -20.01 17.99
C GLU A 104 21.90 -20.46 19.23
N VAL A 105 21.27 -19.52 19.95
CA VAL A 105 20.40 -19.81 21.10
C VAL A 105 19.23 -20.71 20.71
N GLY A 106 18.57 -20.40 19.59
CA GLY A 106 17.47 -21.20 19.06
C GLY A 106 17.90 -22.62 18.70
N LEU A 107 19.04 -22.76 18.02
CA LEU A 107 19.60 -24.05 17.64
C LEU A 107 20.07 -24.86 18.85
N GLU A 108 20.63 -24.22 19.89
CA GLU A 108 20.99 -24.89 21.14
C GLU A 108 19.74 -25.46 21.84
N TYR A 109 18.65 -24.69 21.89
CA TYR A 109 17.38 -25.19 22.41
C TYR A 109 16.86 -26.39 21.60
N LEU A 110 16.90 -26.32 20.27
CA LEU A 110 16.49 -27.44 19.41
C LEU A 110 17.32 -28.71 19.64
N ARG A 111 18.63 -28.58 19.86
CA ARG A 111 19.50 -29.71 20.21
C ARG A 111 19.07 -30.41 21.50
N ARG A 112 18.56 -29.67 22.51
CA ARG A 112 18.05 -30.25 23.77
C ARG A 112 16.80 -31.11 23.58
N ILE A 113 16.01 -30.84 22.55
CA ILE A 113 14.83 -31.66 22.18
C ILE A 113 15.13 -32.68 21.08
N GLY A 114 16.42 -32.93 20.78
CA GLY A 114 16.87 -33.95 19.83
C GLY A 114 16.87 -33.53 18.36
N VAL A 115 16.76 -32.23 18.06
CA VAL A 115 16.82 -31.69 16.70
C VAL A 115 18.16 -30.98 16.50
N ASP A 116 19.02 -31.56 15.67
CA ASP A 116 20.33 -30.98 15.34
C ASP A 116 20.31 -30.42 13.91
N TRP A 117 20.47 -29.10 13.80
CA TRP A 117 20.45 -28.37 12.53
C TRP A 117 21.72 -27.54 12.37
N SER A 118 22.22 -27.49 11.14
CA SER A 118 23.21 -26.50 10.72
C SER A 118 22.61 -25.08 10.77
N PRO A 119 23.39 -24.04 11.13
CA PRO A 119 22.98 -22.64 10.94
C PRO A 119 22.82 -22.28 9.45
N HIS A 120 23.36 -23.09 8.55
CA HIS A 120 23.22 -22.97 7.10
C HIS A 120 22.71 -24.28 6.49
N PRO A 121 21.41 -24.59 6.62
CA PRO A 121 20.84 -25.77 5.99
C PRO A 121 20.96 -25.73 4.47
N THR A 122 21.07 -26.91 3.88
CA THR A 122 21.06 -27.10 2.44
C THR A 122 19.66 -26.87 1.87
N ASN A 123 19.59 -26.59 0.56
CA ASN A 123 18.31 -26.52 -0.15
C ASN A 123 17.52 -27.84 -0.07
N GLU A 124 18.23 -28.97 0.04
CA GLU A 124 17.65 -30.30 0.09
C GLU A 124 16.95 -30.55 1.43
N GLU A 125 17.55 -30.18 2.56
CA GLU A 125 16.91 -30.27 3.89
C GLU A 125 15.63 -29.44 3.95
N VAL A 126 15.64 -28.22 3.38
CA VAL A 126 14.44 -27.38 3.27
C VAL A 126 13.37 -28.04 2.41
N ARG A 127 13.76 -28.63 1.27
CA ARG A 127 12.83 -29.32 0.37
C ARG A 127 12.18 -30.52 1.05
N GLN A 128 12.96 -31.33 1.77
CA GLN A 128 12.45 -32.49 2.49
C GLN A 128 11.45 -32.10 3.58
N GLU A 129 11.75 -31.09 4.39
CA GLU A 129 10.83 -30.63 5.43
C GLU A 129 9.56 -30.00 4.83
N TYR A 130 9.66 -29.34 3.67
CA TYR A 130 8.51 -28.84 2.93
C TYR A 130 7.65 -29.95 2.32
N GLU A 131 8.26 -30.98 1.72
CA GLU A 131 7.54 -32.14 1.17
C GLU A 131 6.81 -32.93 2.26
N ARG A 132 7.36 -32.98 3.48
CA ARG A 132 6.71 -33.58 4.65
C ARG A 132 5.37 -32.92 4.99
N ILE A 133 5.21 -31.61 4.77
CA ILE A 133 3.93 -30.91 4.97
C ILE A 133 2.85 -31.52 4.09
N TRP A 134 3.16 -31.77 2.81
CA TRP A 134 2.23 -32.37 1.86
C TRP A 134 1.95 -33.84 2.17
N GLN A 135 2.95 -34.59 2.61
CA GLN A 135 2.78 -35.98 3.05
C GLN A 135 1.84 -36.07 4.26
N GLN A 136 2.00 -35.19 5.25
CA GLN A 136 1.15 -35.13 6.42
C GLN A 136 -0.25 -34.60 6.10
N LEU A 137 -0.37 -33.63 5.20
CA LEU A 137 -1.65 -33.12 4.74
C LEU A 137 -2.48 -34.22 4.07
N GLY A 138 -1.83 -35.05 3.23
CA GLY A 138 -2.49 -36.10 2.46
C GLY A 138 -3.53 -35.50 1.51
N ASP A 139 -4.71 -36.13 1.42
CA ASP A 139 -5.81 -35.67 0.57
C ASP A 139 -6.63 -34.52 1.18
N ARG A 140 -6.30 -34.06 2.39
CA ARG A 140 -7.05 -33.00 3.07
C ARG A 140 -6.84 -31.66 2.36
N PRO A 141 -7.89 -30.85 2.18
CA PRO A 141 -7.70 -29.47 1.73
C PRO A 141 -6.99 -28.67 2.84
N ILE A 142 -6.17 -27.69 2.44
CA ILE A 142 -5.45 -26.79 3.38
C ILE A 142 -6.43 -26.15 4.37
N GLU A 143 -7.63 -25.80 3.90
CA GLU A 143 -8.67 -25.15 4.70
C GLU A 143 -9.15 -26.04 5.86
N ALA A 144 -9.09 -27.38 5.75
CA ALA A 144 -9.48 -28.29 6.83
C ALA A 144 -8.54 -28.22 8.05
N LEU A 145 -7.36 -27.62 7.90
CA LEU A 145 -6.41 -27.46 9.00
C LEU A 145 -6.91 -26.49 10.07
N VAL A 146 -7.92 -25.66 9.78
CA VAL A 146 -8.54 -24.76 10.76
C VAL A 146 -9.15 -25.52 11.94
N ASP A 147 -9.63 -26.74 11.66
CA ASP A 147 -10.36 -27.59 12.61
C ASP A 147 -9.46 -28.54 13.40
N LEU A 148 -8.13 -28.50 13.19
CA LEU A 148 -7.21 -29.29 14.00
C LEU A 148 -7.40 -28.98 15.50
N PRO A 149 -7.23 -29.99 16.38
CA PRO A 149 -7.38 -29.81 17.82
C PRO A 149 -6.37 -28.78 18.35
N PRO A 150 -6.64 -28.15 19.51
CA PRO A 150 -5.66 -27.28 20.14
C PRO A 150 -4.43 -28.08 20.57
N MET A 151 -3.25 -27.48 20.45
CA MET A 151 -2.00 -28.07 20.93
C MET A 151 -1.97 -28.07 22.46
N THR A 152 -2.13 -29.24 23.08
CA THR A 152 -2.27 -29.37 24.54
C THR A 152 -0.94 -29.53 25.27
N ASP A 153 0.03 -30.21 24.65
CA ASP A 153 1.34 -30.46 25.26
C ASP A 153 2.11 -29.14 25.49
N PRO A 154 2.48 -28.81 26.74
CA PRO A 154 3.26 -27.62 27.05
C PRO A 154 4.63 -27.57 26.36
N ALA A 155 5.30 -28.70 26.16
CA ALA A 155 6.62 -28.76 25.55
C ALA A 155 6.57 -28.42 24.05
N TRP A 156 5.56 -28.92 23.33
CA TRP A 156 5.37 -28.57 21.91
C TRP A 156 4.94 -27.12 21.71
N ARG A 157 4.08 -26.59 22.58
CA ARG A 157 3.74 -25.16 22.58
C ARG A 157 4.97 -24.29 22.80
N ALA A 158 5.79 -24.65 23.77
CA ALA A 158 7.01 -23.93 24.09
C ALA A 158 8.03 -24.00 22.93
N THR A 159 8.15 -25.16 22.28
CA THR A 159 8.99 -25.34 21.08
C THR A 159 8.54 -24.44 19.93
N LEU A 160 7.22 -24.40 19.68
CA LEU A 160 6.65 -23.58 18.62
C LEU A 160 6.84 -22.08 18.90
N ASP A 161 6.77 -21.66 20.16
CA ASP A 161 7.06 -20.29 20.60
C ASP A 161 8.54 -19.92 20.38
N VAL A 162 9.48 -20.82 20.63
CA VAL A 162 10.91 -20.60 20.33
C VAL A 162 11.12 -20.46 18.82
N LEU A 163 10.59 -21.38 18.01
CA LEU A 163 10.68 -21.30 16.56
C LEU A 163 10.10 -19.98 16.01
N THR A 164 8.99 -19.51 16.61
CA THR A 164 8.32 -18.25 16.23
C THR A 164 9.22 -17.02 16.39
N VAL A 165 10.12 -17.01 17.38
CA VAL A 165 11.07 -15.91 17.59
C VAL A 165 12.38 -16.11 16.84
N VAL A 166 12.82 -17.35 16.62
CA VAL A 166 14.03 -17.68 15.82
C VAL A 166 13.84 -17.34 14.34
N GLU A 167 12.60 -17.37 13.84
CA GLU A 167 12.29 -16.98 12.46
C GLU A 167 12.81 -15.57 12.08
N GLY A 168 12.70 -14.63 13.02
CA GLY A 168 13.13 -13.23 12.83
C GLY A 168 14.62 -13.08 12.52
N PRO A 169 15.54 -13.51 13.41
CA PRO A 169 16.98 -13.46 13.14
C PRO A 169 17.42 -14.42 12.03
N ALA A 170 16.77 -15.59 11.87
CA ALA A 170 17.07 -16.50 10.76
C ALA A 170 16.85 -15.84 9.39
N PHE A 171 15.87 -14.95 9.27
CA PHE A 171 15.65 -14.15 8.05
C PHE A 171 16.85 -13.27 7.68
N PHE A 172 17.63 -12.79 8.65
CA PHE A 172 18.79 -11.94 8.40
C PHE A 172 20.09 -12.72 8.23
N THR A 173 20.16 -13.97 8.70
CA THR A 173 21.38 -14.78 8.62
C THR A 173 21.37 -15.76 7.45
N ASP A 174 20.29 -16.54 7.28
CA ASP A 174 20.24 -17.61 6.28
C ASP A 174 18.81 -17.94 5.84
N GLN A 175 18.55 -17.79 4.54
CA GLN A 175 17.22 -17.99 3.97
C GLN A 175 16.76 -19.46 4.04
N ASN A 176 17.67 -20.42 3.96
CA ASN A 176 17.34 -21.84 4.09
C ASN A 176 16.98 -22.16 5.54
N LEU A 177 17.72 -21.63 6.50
CA LEU A 177 17.38 -21.79 7.92
C LEU A 177 15.99 -21.23 8.23
N ARG A 178 15.68 -20.01 7.76
CA ARG A 178 14.33 -19.46 7.91
C ARG A 178 13.27 -20.38 7.31
N SER A 179 13.49 -20.87 6.09
CA SER A 179 12.52 -21.72 5.40
C SER A 179 12.32 -23.05 6.15
N LEU A 180 13.39 -23.63 6.68
CA LEU A 180 13.38 -24.85 7.49
C LEU A 180 12.62 -24.66 8.81
N VAL A 181 12.90 -23.56 9.53
CA VAL A 181 12.19 -23.18 10.77
C VAL A 181 10.69 -23.11 10.51
N VAL A 182 10.26 -22.37 9.47
CA VAL A 182 8.83 -22.21 9.17
C VAL A 182 8.19 -23.52 8.73
N ALA A 183 8.84 -24.31 7.88
CA ALA A 183 8.32 -25.62 7.48
C ALA A 183 8.15 -26.54 8.70
N ARG A 184 9.11 -26.53 9.63
CA ARG A 184 9.03 -27.29 10.87
C ARG A 184 7.89 -26.83 11.77
N MET A 185 7.64 -25.52 11.88
CA MET A 185 6.50 -24.98 12.64
C MET A 185 5.17 -25.51 12.10
N VAL A 186 5.05 -25.63 10.76
CA VAL A 186 3.84 -26.17 10.12
C VAL A 186 3.70 -27.67 10.37
N ASN A 187 4.77 -28.47 10.18
CA ASN A 187 4.74 -29.90 10.48
C ASN A 187 4.39 -30.15 11.96
N LEU A 188 4.94 -29.37 12.89
CA LEU A 188 4.61 -29.49 14.31
C LEU A 188 3.13 -29.19 14.58
N SER A 189 2.55 -28.21 13.88
CA SER A 189 1.12 -27.88 14.00
C SER A 189 0.22 -28.99 13.41
N LEU A 190 0.66 -29.64 12.32
CA LEU A 190 -0.02 -30.80 11.74
C LEU A 190 0.04 -32.04 12.64
N GLU A 191 1.16 -32.25 13.34
CA GLU A 191 1.39 -33.38 14.24
C GLU A 191 0.68 -33.22 15.59
N GLN A 192 0.69 -32.03 16.17
CA GLN A 192 0.31 -31.79 17.57
C GLN A 192 -0.94 -30.90 17.72
N GLY A 193 -1.49 -30.39 16.63
CA GLY A 193 -2.62 -29.45 16.64
C GLY A 193 -2.19 -27.97 16.62
N ASN A 194 -3.18 -27.08 16.64
CA ASN A 194 -2.97 -25.64 16.46
C ASN A 194 -2.74 -24.89 17.78
N SER A 195 -1.89 -23.87 17.72
CA SER A 195 -1.75 -22.83 18.75
C SER A 195 -1.62 -21.44 18.09
N ASP A 196 -1.51 -20.37 18.88
CA ASP A 196 -1.23 -19.03 18.33
C ASP A 196 -0.02 -19.03 17.37
N GLY A 197 1.04 -19.77 17.69
CA GLY A 197 2.24 -19.90 16.85
C GLY A 197 1.95 -20.55 15.49
N SER A 198 0.92 -21.39 15.37
CA SER A 198 0.50 -22.00 14.12
C SER A 198 0.00 -20.95 13.12
N CYS A 199 -0.65 -19.89 13.60
CA CYS A 199 -1.07 -18.78 12.73
C CYS A 199 0.14 -18.12 12.07
N VAL A 200 1.23 -17.92 12.82
CA VAL A 200 2.50 -17.43 12.28
C VAL A 200 3.12 -18.44 11.32
N ALA A 201 3.10 -19.72 11.65
CA ALA A 201 3.64 -20.78 10.80
C ALA A 201 2.99 -20.78 9.41
N TYR A 202 1.66 -20.81 9.35
CA TYR A 202 0.93 -20.87 8.08
C TYR A 202 1.09 -19.61 7.24
N VAL A 203 1.04 -18.41 7.84
CA VAL A 203 1.22 -17.16 7.08
C VAL A 203 2.65 -17.01 6.58
N GLN A 204 3.65 -17.40 7.37
CA GLN A 204 5.05 -17.36 6.95
C GLN A 204 5.34 -18.37 5.85
N LEU A 205 4.76 -19.57 5.93
CA LEU A 205 4.84 -20.56 4.86
C LEU A 205 4.29 -19.95 3.56
N GLY A 206 3.12 -19.31 3.65
CA GLY A 206 2.53 -18.62 2.52
C GLY A 206 3.43 -17.54 1.91
N TRP A 207 4.17 -16.79 2.72
CA TRP A 207 5.10 -15.77 2.22
C TRP A 207 6.21 -16.36 1.34
N PHE A 208 6.90 -17.43 1.76
CA PHE A 208 8.07 -17.89 0.98
C PHE A 208 7.76 -18.98 -0.07
N VAL A 209 6.66 -19.74 0.05
CA VAL A 209 6.35 -20.84 -0.89
C VAL A 209 6.13 -20.32 -2.32
N GLY A 210 5.42 -19.21 -2.49
CA GLY A 210 5.19 -18.62 -3.81
C GLY A 210 6.51 -18.23 -4.50
N PRO A 211 7.35 -17.39 -3.89
CA PRO A 211 8.64 -17.01 -4.48
C PRO A 211 9.66 -18.15 -4.61
N ARG A 212 9.69 -19.11 -3.67
CA ARG A 212 10.70 -20.18 -3.64
C ARG A 212 10.35 -21.37 -4.53
N PHE A 213 9.08 -21.79 -4.52
CA PHE A 213 8.61 -22.99 -5.24
C PHE A 213 7.67 -22.66 -6.42
N GLY A 214 7.26 -21.40 -6.59
CA GLY A 214 6.36 -20.98 -7.66
C GLY A 214 4.88 -21.23 -7.38
N ASP A 215 4.53 -21.76 -6.20
CA ASP A 215 3.16 -22.12 -5.84
C ASP A 215 2.44 -20.98 -5.09
N TYR A 216 2.02 -19.97 -5.86
CA TYR A 216 1.29 -18.81 -5.32
C TYR A 216 -0.15 -19.17 -4.89
N GLN A 217 -0.72 -20.26 -5.39
CA GLN A 217 -2.06 -20.70 -4.99
C GLN A 217 -2.04 -21.34 -3.59
N ALA A 218 -1.10 -22.25 -3.33
CA ALA A 218 -0.87 -22.76 -1.99
C ALA A 218 -0.50 -21.64 -1.02
N ALA A 219 0.35 -20.70 -1.46
CA ALA A 219 0.70 -19.52 -0.66
C ALA A 219 -0.52 -18.74 -0.17
N PHE A 220 -1.47 -18.45 -1.08
CA PHE A 220 -2.71 -17.76 -0.74
C PHE A 220 -3.58 -18.57 0.23
N ARG A 221 -3.71 -19.88 0.01
CA ARG A 221 -4.54 -20.77 0.86
C ARG A 221 -3.98 -20.89 2.27
N PHE A 222 -2.67 -21.08 2.44
CA PHE A 222 -2.03 -21.09 3.76
C PHE A 222 -2.12 -19.73 4.47
N GLY A 223 -1.91 -18.63 3.73
CA GLY A 223 -2.09 -17.29 4.28
C GLY A 223 -3.53 -17.04 4.75
N LYS A 224 -4.53 -17.50 4.00
CA LYS A 224 -5.94 -17.39 4.39
C LYS A 224 -6.27 -18.29 5.58
N LEU A 225 -5.75 -19.51 5.62
CA LEU A 225 -5.88 -20.40 6.78
C LEU A 225 -5.39 -19.72 8.07
N ALA A 226 -4.28 -18.98 8.00
CA ALA A 226 -3.78 -18.24 9.16
C ALA A 226 -4.76 -17.16 9.64
N LEU A 227 -5.41 -16.44 8.73
CA LEU A 227 -6.47 -15.48 9.09
C LEU A 227 -7.69 -16.19 9.68
N ASP A 228 -8.13 -17.27 9.05
CA ASP A 228 -9.26 -18.07 9.51
C ASP A 228 -9.03 -18.63 10.93
N LEU A 229 -7.79 -18.99 11.29
CA LEU A 229 -7.44 -19.41 12.65
C LEU A 229 -7.60 -18.29 13.67
N VAL A 230 -7.16 -17.08 13.32
CA VAL A 230 -7.35 -15.90 14.18
C VAL A 230 -8.85 -15.62 14.36
N GLU A 231 -9.59 -15.51 13.26
CA GLU A 231 -10.99 -15.09 13.27
C GLU A 231 -11.96 -16.16 13.83
N LYS A 232 -11.77 -17.44 13.48
CA LYS A 232 -12.71 -18.52 13.84
C LYS A 232 -12.33 -19.26 15.12
N ARG A 233 -11.05 -19.28 15.49
CA ARG A 233 -10.55 -20.00 16.68
C ARG A 233 -10.13 -19.05 17.81
N GLY A 234 -10.13 -17.74 17.58
CA GLY A 234 -9.80 -16.73 18.60
C GLY A 234 -8.32 -16.77 19.02
N LEU A 235 -7.42 -17.13 18.11
CA LEU A 235 -5.98 -17.19 18.34
C LEU A 235 -5.35 -15.81 18.12
N GLU A 236 -5.54 -14.91 19.08
CA GLU A 236 -5.35 -13.48 18.90
C GLU A 236 -3.91 -12.97 19.08
N ARG A 237 -3.01 -13.77 19.67
CA ARG A 237 -1.67 -13.28 20.08
C ARG A 237 -0.89 -12.67 18.92
N PHE A 238 -1.08 -13.18 17.71
CA PHE A 238 -0.37 -12.73 16.52
C PHE A 238 -1.29 -12.16 15.42
N ARG A 239 -2.54 -11.76 15.76
CA ARG A 239 -3.52 -11.20 14.79
C ARG A 239 -2.89 -10.13 13.89
N THR A 240 -2.21 -9.15 14.48
CA THR A 240 -1.60 -8.03 13.75
C THR A 240 -0.50 -8.50 12.80
N ARG A 241 0.40 -9.37 13.28
CA ARG A 241 1.48 -9.97 12.46
C ARG A 241 0.92 -10.74 11.27
N VAL A 242 -0.09 -11.60 11.51
CA VAL A 242 -0.72 -12.42 10.48
C VAL A 242 -1.41 -11.56 9.44
N SER A 243 -2.23 -10.60 9.86
CA SER A 243 -2.96 -9.69 8.98
C SER A 243 -2.03 -8.87 8.08
N GLN A 244 -0.93 -8.38 8.64
CA GLN A 244 0.05 -7.59 7.92
C GLN A 244 0.86 -8.43 6.93
N ILE A 245 1.27 -9.65 7.29
CA ILE A 245 2.01 -10.52 6.39
C ILE A 245 1.11 -10.95 5.23
N PHE A 246 -0.12 -11.38 5.52
CA PHE A 246 -1.09 -11.77 4.50
C PHE A 246 -1.36 -10.63 3.50
N SER A 247 -1.61 -9.42 4.02
CA SER A 247 -2.00 -8.29 3.18
C SER A 247 -0.90 -7.85 2.23
N TYR A 248 0.37 -7.86 2.65
CA TYR A 248 1.46 -7.34 1.83
C TYR A 248 2.23 -8.42 1.06
N PHE A 249 2.51 -9.57 1.67
CA PHE A 249 3.42 -10.56 1.09
C PHE A 249 2.72 -11.68 0.31
N ILE A 250 1.42 -11.87 0.51
CA ILE A 250 0.68 -13.01 -0.05
C ILE A 250 -0.42 -12.53 -0.99
N SER A 251 -1.33 -11.70 -0.47
CA SER A 251 -2.52 -11.25 -1.20
C SER A 251 -2.20 -10.67 -2.59
N PRO A 252 -1.18 -9.81 -2.78
CA PRO A 252 -0.89 -9.21 -4.09
C PRO A 252 -0.55 -10.18 -5.21
N TRP A 253 -0.14 -11.41 -4.88
CA TRP A 253 0.18 -12.42 -5.88
C TRP A 253 -1.05 -13.16 -6.42
N SER A 254 -2.21 -13.01 -5.77
CA SER A 254 -3.46 -13.69 -6.14
C SER A 254 -4.68 -12.78 -6.18
N ARG A 255 -4.58 -11.55 -5.67
CA ARG A 255 -5.66 -10.56 -5.58
C ARG A 255 -5.13 -9.18 -5.96
N HIS A 256 -6.04 -8.33 -6.44
CA HIS A 256 -5.72 -6.95 -6.78
C HIS A 256 -5.01 -6.22 -5.61
N LEU A 257 -3.87 -5.59 -5.90
CA LEU A 257 -2.98 -4.97 -4.90
C LEU A 257 -3.68 -3.90 -4.05
N ARG A 258 -4.61 -3.16 -4.66
CA ARG A 258 -5.47 -2.18 -3.97
C ARG A 258 -6.21 -2.76 -2.75
N ASN A 259 -6.52 -4.06 -2.73
CA ASN A 259 -7.16 -4.69 -1.57
C ASN A 259 -6.27 -4.68 -0.31
N SER A 260 -4.95 -4.56 -0.49
CA SER A 260 -3.99 -4.49 0.61
C SER A 260 -4.05 -3.16 1.37
N VAL A 261 -4.54 -2.08 0.75
CA VAL A 261 -4.60 -0.73 1.38
C VAL A 261 -5.46 -0.77 2.64
N GLU A 262 -6.69 -1.26 2.52
CA GLU A 262 -7.63 -1.32 3.64
C GLU A 262 -7.16 -2.31 4.72
N LEU A 263 -6.58 -3.45 4.31
CA LEU A 263 -6.03 -4.43 5.24
C LEU A 263 -4.84 -3.88 6.03
N LEU A 264 -3.96 -3.10 5.40
CA LEU A 264 -2.83 -2.45 6.07
C LEU A 264 -3.28 -1.36 7.04
N ARG A 265 -4.28 -0.56 6.67
CA ARG A 265 -4.88 0.44 7.58
C ARG A 265 -5.52 -0.20 8.82
N ARG A 266 -6.26 -1.30 8.64
CA ARG A 266 -6.82 -2.07 9.76
C ARG A 266 -5.75 -2.71 10.62
N SER A 267 -4.70 -3.25 9.99
CA SER A 267 -3.55 -3.83 10.70
C SER A 267 -2.86 -2.77 11.56
N PHE A 268 -2.71 -1.55 11.05
CA PHE A 268 -2.17 -0.42 11.81
C PHE A 268 -3.04 -0.07 13.02
N ALA A 269 -4.35 0.09 12.84
CA ALA A 269 -5.27 0.39 13.95
C ALA A 269 -5.22 -0.69 15.05
N THR A 270 -5.26 -1.96 14.64
CA THR A 270 -5.14 -3.10 15.56
C THR A 270 -3.79 -3.11 16.29
N ALA A 271 -2.70 -2.79 15.59
CA ALA A 271 -1.36 -2.72 16.16
C ALA A 271 -1.25 -1.61 17.22
N GLN A 272 -1.86 -0.45 16.98
CA GLN A 272 -1.91 0.64 17.95
C GLN A 272 -2.69 0.24 19.20
N GLU A 273 -3.87 -0.36 19.02
CA GLU A 273 -4.72 -0.83 20.13
C GLU A 273 -4.01 -1.90 20.98
N SER A 274 -3.27 -2.80 20.34
CA SER A 274 -2.54 -3.88 21.03
C SER A 274 -1.16 -3.46 21.57
N GLY A 275 -0.72 -2.22 21.32
CA GLY A 275 0.62 -1.73 21.69
C GLY A 275 1.76 -2.38 20.89
N ASP A 276 1.48 -3.01 19.76
CA ASP A 276 2.49 -3.64 18.89
C ASP A 276 3.13 -2.58 17.96
N LEU A 277 4.03 -1.79 18.55
CA LEU A 277 4.69 -0.69 17.84
C LEU A 277 5.47 -1.17 16.61
N LYS A 278 6.06 -2.37 16.66
CA LYS A 278 6.82 -2.93 15.53
C LYS A 278 5.91 -3.09 14.31
N TYR A 279 4.79 -3.80 14.47
CA TYR A 279 3.87 -4.01 13.35
C TYR A 279 3.06 -2.76 12.99
N ALA A 280 2.87 -1.82 13.92
CA ALA A 280 2.30 -0.51 13.60
C ALA A 280 3.19 0.25 12.62
N VAL A 281 4.49 0.40 12.93
CA VAL A 281 5.44 1.13 12.07
C VAL A 281 5.60 0.45 10.71
N TYR A 282 5.65 -0.89 10.67
CA TYR A 282 5.80 -1.68 9.43
C TYR A 282 4.56 -1.60 8.52
N SER A 283 3.42 -1.15 9.06
CA SER A 283 2.22 -1.00 8.24
C SER A 283 2.30 0.27 7.40
N TYR A 284 3.01 1.31 7.87
CA TYR A 284 3.15 2.58 7.16
C TYR A 284 4.03 2.49 5.93
N ASP A 285 5.25 1.96 6.04
CA ASP A 285 6.15 1.87 4.90
C ASP A 285 5.56 0.97 3.80
N ARG A 286 4.90 -0.12 4.18
CA ARG A 286 4.17 -1.00 3.25
C ARG A 286 3.00 -0.29 2.60
N LEU A 287 2.21 0.46 3.37
CA LEU A 287 1.08 1.24 2.82
C LEU A 287 1.59 2.23 1.77
N VAL A 288 2.68 2.95 2.05
CA VAL A 288 3.27 3.89 1.09
C VAL A 288 3.78 3.17 -0.16
N THR A 289 4.44 2.01 -0.04
CA THR A 289 4.83 1.20 -1.22
C THR A 289 3.59 0.80 -2.02
N VAL A 290 2.52 0.33 -1.37
CA VAL A 290 1.28 -0.07 -2.06
C VAL A 290 0.70 1.10 -2.83
N LEU A 291 0.53 2.27 -2.20
CA LEU A 291 -0.03 3.48 -2.83
C LEU A 291 0.79 3.96 -4.05
N LEU A 292 2.12 3.90 -3.95
CA LEU A 292 3.01 4.16 -5.08
C LEU A 292 2.81 3.14 -6.22
N ALA A 293 2.71 1.85 -5.87
CA ALA A 293 2.59 0.75 -6.81
C ALA A 293 1.22 0.65 -7.50
N THR A 294 0.14 1.11 -6.84
CA THR A 294 -1.22 1.22 -7.39
C THR A 294 -1.47 2.53 -8.12
N GLY A 295 -0.58 3.53 -7.97
CA GLY A 295 -0.69 4.80 -8.66
C GLY A 295 -1.73 5.73 -8.04
N ASP A 296 -1.92 5.63 -6.74
CA ASP A 296 -2.77 6.55 -6.00
C ASP A 296 -2.23 8.00 -6.11
N PRO A 297 -3.09 9.02 -6.03
CA PRO A 297 -2.70 10.42 -6.20
C PRO A 297 -1.50 10.78 -5.31
N LEU A 298 -0.41 11.25 -5.94
CA LEU A 298 0.85 11.49 -5.24
C LEU A 298 0.75 12.50 -4.10
N GLY A 299 -0.23 13.42 -4.17
CA GLY A 299 -0.51 14.35 -3.08
C GLY A 299 -0.99 13.64 -1.81
N ASP A 300 -1.81 12.60 -1.95
CA ASP A 300 -2.34 11.81 -0.83
C ASP A 300 -1.28 10.85 -0.31
N THR A 301 -0.57 10.19 -1.24
CA THR A 301 0.55 9.31 -0.93
C THR A 301 1.67 10.05 -0.18
N GLN A 302 1.94 11.32 -0.51
CA GLN A 302 2.89 12.14 0.25
C GLN A 302 2.46 12.35 1.70
N ARG A 303 1.18 12.67 1.94
CA ARG A 303 0.67 12.89 3.31
C ARG A 303 0.77 11.63 4.15
N GLU A 304 0.41 10.49 3.58
CA GLU A 304 0.54 9.18 4.25
C GLU A 304 2.01 8.87 4.60
N ALA A 305 2.93 9.17 3.68
CA ALA A 305 4.35 8.98 3.93
C ALA A 305 4.93 9.96 4.96
N GLU A 306 4.50 11.22 5.00
CA GLU A 306 4.88 12.19 6.03
C GLU A 306 4.35 11.78 7.41
N ASN A 307 3.11 11.29 7.50
CA ASN A 307 2.54 10.75 8.73
C ASN A 307 3.32 9.53 9.24
N GLY A 308 3.60 8.58 8.35
CA GLY A 308 4.40 7.39 8.68
C GLY A 308 5.81 7.74 9.12
N LEU A 309 6.46 8.72 8.47
CA LEU A 309 7.79 9.20 8.86
C LEU A 309 7.77 9.83 10.26
N GLY A 310 6.76 10.66 10.56
CA GLY A 310 6.58 11.26 11.88
C GLY A 310 6.40 10.20 12.97
N PHE A 311 5.57 9.21 12.72
CA PHE A 311 5.33 8.09 13.64
C PHE A 311 6.60 7.23 13.86
N ALA A 312 7.32 6.87 12.79
CA ALA A 312 8.56 6.09 12.87
C ALA A 312 9.66 6.82 13.66
N ARG A 313 9.75 8.16 13.54
CA ARG A 313 10.67 8.98 14.35
C ARG A 313 10.31 8.98 15.83
N THR A 314 9.03 9.19 16.17
CA THR A 314 8.56 9.20 17.56
C THR A 314 8.80 7.85 18.25
N THR A 315 8.60 6.74 17.51
CA THR A 315 8.80 5.37 17.99
C THR A 315 10.25 4.88 17.92
N LYS A 316 11.18 5.70 17.40
CA LYS A 316 12.63 5.41 17.29
C LYS A 316 12.99 4.21 16.40
N PHE A 317 12.14 3.83 15.43
CA PHE A 317 12.46 2.81 14.43
C PHE A 317 13.27 3.41 13.27
N ALA A 318 14.57 3.62 13.50
CA ALA A 318 15.48 4.29 12.56
C ALA A 318 15.45 3.67 11.15
N TYR A 319 15.35 2.34 11.04
CA TYR A 319 15.36 1.70 9.74
C TYR A 319 14.12 2.02 8.88
N VAL A 320 12.94 2.19 9.51
CA VAL A 320 11.72 2.56 8.77
C VAL A 320 11.75 4.02 8.36
N VAL A 321 12.39 4.86 9.17
CA VAL A 321 12.67 6.27 8.80
C VAL A 321 13.44 6.30 7.48
N ASP A 322 14.47 5.46 7.31
CA ASP A 322 15.26 5.42 6.08
C ASP A 322 14.43 4.94 4.87
N ILE A 323 13.59 3.91 5.05
CA ILE A 323 12.69 3.42 3.99
C ILE A 323 11.72 4.51 3.52
N ILE A 324 10.99 5.11 4.45
CA ILE A 324 9.97 6.11 4.12
C ILE A 324 10.62 7.37 3.54
N THR A 325 11.83 7.71 3.99
CA THR A 325 12.61 8.81 3.40
C THR A 325 12.85 8.55 1.91
N GLY A 326 13.31 7.35 1.52
CA GLY A 326 13.50 6.99 0.11
C GLY A 326 12.21 7.05 -0.72
N GLN A 327 11.08 6.60 -0.16
CA GLN A 327 9.77 6.70 -0.81
C GLN A 327 9.34 8.18 -1.01
N LEU A 328 9.50 9.02 0.03
CA LEU A 328 9.20 10.45 -0.03
C LEU A 328 10.03 11.19 -1.06
N ARG A 329 11.30 10.80 -1.24
CA ARG A 329 12.17 11.40 -2.27
C ARG A 329 11.61 11.16 -3.66
N LEU A 330 11.24 9.92 -3.98
CA LEU A 330 10.58 9.60 -5.25
C LEU A 330 9.28 10.40 -5.43
N ILE A 331 8.41 10.45 -4.41
CA ILE A 331 7.14 11.18 -4.47
C ILE A 331 7.39 12.66 -4.78
N ARG A 332 8.29 13.32 -4.03
CA ARG A 332 8.62 14.73 -4.24
C ARG A 332 9.20 15.00 -5.63
N THR A 333 10.10 14.15 -6.12
CA THR A 333 10.65 14.29 -7.46
C THR A 333 9.58 14.15 -8.53
N LEU A 334 8.70 13.14 -8.45
CA LEU A 334 7.59 12.95 -9.39
C LEU A 334 6.62 14.12 -9.41
N ARG A 335 6.30 14.67 -8.23
CA ARG A 335 5.50 15.90 -8.08
C ARG A 335 6.22 17.16 -8.56
N GLY A 336 7.52 17.09 -8.84
CA GLY A 336 8.33 18.22 -9.27
C GLY A 336 8.62 19.22 -8.16
N LEU A 337 8.72 18.73 -6.92
CA LEU A 337 9.08 19.50 -5.72
C LEU A 337 10.58 19.50 -5.44
N THR A 338 11.39 18.80 -6.25
CA THR A 338 12.85 18.87 -6.22
C THR A 338 13.36 19.89 -7.25
N PRO A 339 14.54 20.52 -7.03
CA PRO A 339 15.10 21.51 -7.96
C PRO A 339 15.41 20.93 -9.35
N SER A 340 15.74 19.64 -9.42
CA SER A 340 15.92 18.90 -10.67
C SER A 340 15.06 17.65 -10.66
N PHE A 341 14.40 17.36 -11.79
CA PHE A 341 13.60 16.15 -11.97
C PHE A 341 14.43 14.86 -11.96
N SER A 342 15.75 14.97 -12.17
CA SER A 342 16.64 13.82 -12.07
C SER A 342 17.17 13.60 -10.66
N SER A 343 17.09 14.54 -9.71
CA SER A 343 17.72 14.41 -8.38
C SER A 343 16.72 14.35 -7.23
N PHE A 344 17.13 13.70 -6.13
CA PHE A 344 16.44 13.68 -4.85
C PHE A 344 16.85 14.83 -3.92
N ASN A 345 17.87 15.61 -4.28
CA ASN A 345 18.30 16.77 -3.49
C ASN A 345 17.16 17.78 -3.35
N ASP A 346 17.04 18.38 -2.17
CA ASP A 346 16.28 19.60 -1.93
C ASP A 346 16.95 20.43 -0.81
N ALA A 347 16.31 21.48 -0.31
CA ALA A 347 16.86 22.33 0.74
C ALA A 347 17.09 21.61 2.08
N GLU A 348 16.38 20.50 2.33
CA GLU A 348 16.37 19.77 3.60
C GLU A 348 17.02 18.38 3.48
N PHE A 349 17.32 17.93 2.27
CA PHE A 349 17.83 16.59 1.99
C PHE A 349 19.01 16.60 1.01
N ASP A 350 20.09 15.94 1.44
CA ASP A 350 21.28 15.68 0.64
C ASP A 350 21.34 14.20 0.24
N GLU A 351 21.22 13.95 -1.07
CA GLU A 351 21.23 12.62 -1.70
C GLU A 351 22.54 11.87 -1.43
N GLY A 352 23.69 12.55 -1.51
CA GLY A 352 25.00 11.93 -1.33
C GLY A 352 25.26 11.54 0.12
N ARG A 353 24.88 12.40 1.08
CA ARG A 353 24.98 12.13 2.51
C ARG A 353 24.09 10.97 2.91
N PHE A 354 22.87 10.89 2.39
CA PHE A 354 21.96 9.79 2.68
C PHE A 354 22.48 8.45 2.10
N GLU A 355 23.02 8.47 0.89
CA GLU A 355 23.66 7.28 0.30
C GLU A 355 24.86 6.81 1.11
N GLN A 356 25.66 7.74 1.64
CA GLN A 356 26.78 7.40 2.50
C GLN A 356 26.29 6.81 3.83
N HIS A 357 25.24 7.38 4.44
CA HIS A 357 24.59 6.84 5.64
C HIS A 357 24.13 5.39 5.45
N LEU A 358 23.44 5.10 4.33
CA LEU A 358 22.98 3.74 3.99
C LEU A 358 24.14 2.77 3.74
N LYS A 359 25.30 3.27 3.32
CA LYS A 359 26.50 2.46 3.10
C LYS A 359 27.26 2.18 4.41
N THR A 360 27.30 3.14 5.33
CA THR A 360 28.08 3.04 6.57
C THR A 360 27.33 2.39 7.72
N ASN A 361 25.98 2.44 7.72
CA ASN A 361 25.20 1.80 8.76
C ASN A 361 24.86 0.35 8.37
N PRO A 362 25.27 -0.67 9.17
CA PRO A 362 25.05 -2.08 8.88
C PRO A 362 23.58 -2.55 8.90
N HIS A 363 22.62 -1.66 9.13
CA HIS A 363 21.23 -2.02 9.41
C HIS A 363 20.23 -1.29 8.51
N PRO A 364 19.23 -2.01 7.93
CA PRO A 364 19.25 -3.33 7.31
C PRO A 364 19.29 -3.18 5.77
N VAL A 365 19.83 -4.19 5.09
CA VAL A 365 19.98 -4.32 3.63
C VAL A 365 18.74 -3.85 2.82
N PHE A 366 17.54 -4.00 3.38
CA PHE A 366 16.28 -3.58 2.76
C PHE A 366 16.16 -2.07 2.54
N ALA A 367 16.54 -1.23 3.50
CA ALA A 367 16.42 0.22 3.36
C ALA A 367 17.28 0.71 2.18
N ALA A 368 18.52 0.23 2.10
CA ALA A 368 19.40 0.50 0.97
C ALA A 368 18.86 -0.07 -0.35
N CYS A 369 18.42 -1.33 -0.36
CA CYS A 369 17.85 -1.97 -1.54
C CYS A 369 16.66 -1.16 -2.11
N TRP A 370 15.70 -0.82 -1.25
CA TRP A 370 14.49 -0.11 -1.66
C TRP A 370 14.80 1.32 -2.07
N TYR A 371 15.72 2.01 -1.40
CA TYR A 371 16.21 3.31 -1.85
C TYR A 371 16.75 3.25 -3.29
N TRP A 372 17.60 2.27 -3.61
CA TRP A 372 18.13 2.11 -4.97
C TRP A 372 17.04 1.79 -6.00
N ILE A 373 16.00 1.04 -5.62
CA ILE A 373 14.83 0.78 -6.47
C ILE A 373 14.03 2.07 -6.70
N ARG A 374 13.79 2.89 -5.66
CA ARG A 374 13.15 4.20 -5.82
C ARG A 374 13.98 5.15 -6.68
N LYS A 375 15.30 5.11 -6.57
CA LYS A 375 16.21 5.88 -7.44
C LYS A 375 16.17 5.38 -8.89
N LEU A 376 16.17 4.07 -9.13
CA LEU A 376 15.95 3.49 -10.46
C LEU A 376 14.66 4.02 -11.09
N GLN A 377 13.54 4.03 -10.34
CA GLN A 377 12.27 4.57 -10.79
C GLN A 377 12.37 6.05 -11.20
N ALA A 378 12.91 6.89 -10.31
CA ALA A 378 13.04 8.32 -10.56
C ALA A 378 13.88 8.61 -11.81
N ARG A 379 15.02 7.93 -11.96
CA ARG A 379 15.92 8.10 -13.11
C ARG A 379 15.28 7.61 -14.41
N PHE A 380 14.51 6.52 -14.37
CA PHE A 380 13.73 6.07 -15.51
C PHE A 380 12.71 7.13 -15.96
N TYR A 381 11.91 7.67 -15.02
CA TYR A 381 10.95 8.74 -15.35
C TYR A 381 11.65 9.98 -15.90
N ALA A 382 12.82 10.33 -15.37
CA ALA A 382 13.62 11.44 -15.85
C ALA A 382 14.27 11.19 -17.23
N GLY A 383 14.18 9.98 -17.80
CA GLY A 383 14.83 9.63 -19.06
C GLY A 383 16.35 9.41 -18.96
N ASP A 384 16.90 9.42 -17.74
CA ASP A 384 18.31 9.17 -17.46
C ASP A 384 18.54 7.67 -17.26
N TYR A 385 18.45 6.92 -18.36
CA TYR A 385 18.51 5.46 -18.31
C TYR A 385 19.87 4.92 -17.86
N THR A 386 20.96 5.66 -18.09
CA THR A 386 22.31 5.27 -17.62
C THR A 386 22.37 5.31 -16.09
N SER A 387 21.93 6.40 -15.46
CA SER A 387 21.87 6.48 -13.99
C SER A 387 20.84 5.51 -13.40
N ALA A 388 19.76 5.23 -14.13
CA ALA A 388 18.76 4.23 -13.75
C ALA A 388 19.41 2.84 -13.62
N LEU A 389 20.19 2.40 -14.62
CA LEU A 389 20.90 1.12 -14.57
C LEU A 389 22.04 1.10 -13.52
N ALA A 390 22.67 2.25 -13.24
CA ALA A 390 23.62 2.36 -12.15
C ALA A 390 22.96 2.21 -10.75
N ALA A 391 21.71 2.64 -10.60
CA ALA A 391 20.94 2.38 -9.38
C ALA A 391 20.51 0.91 -9.32
N ALA A 392 20.09 0.33 -10.45
CA ALA A 392 19.71 -1.09 -10.53
C ALA A 392 20.88 -2.03 -10.16
N SER A 393 22.11 -1.73 -10.58
CA SER A 393 23.29 -2.54 -10.24
C SER A 393 23.63 -2.49 -8.74
N LYS A 394 23.32 -1.39 -8.05
CA LYS A 394 23.45 -1.28 -6.59
C LYS A 394 22.33 -2.01 -5.83
N ALA A 395 21.12 -2.03 -6.39
CA ALA A 395 19.99 -2.78 -5.81
C ALA A 395 20.17 -4.30 -5.94
N GLN A 396 20.67 -4.77 -7.08
CA GLN A 396 20.74 -6.21 -7.44
C GLN A 396 21.37 -7.12 -6.38
N PRO A 397 22.59 -6.87 -5.84
CA PRO A 397 23.19 -7.74 -4.83
C PRO A 397 22.40 -7.75 -3.52
N LEU A 398 21.72 -6.65 -3.20
CA LEU A 398 20.92 -6.50 -1.99
C LEU A 398 19.57 -7.21 -2.09
N MET A 399 19.14 -7.62 -3.28
CA MET A 399 17.89 -8.34 -3.47
C MET A 399 17.94 -9.78 -2.98
N GLN A 400 19.11 -10.39 -2.74
CA GLN A 400 19.16 -11.80 -2.34
C GLN A 400 18.59 -12.06 -0.93
N THR A 401 18.32 -11.02 -0.14
CA THR A 401 17.99 -11.13 1.29
C THR A 401 16.51 -11.25 1.62
N GLY A 402 15.57 -11.17 0.67
CA GLY A 402 14.14 -11.26 1.03
C GLY A 402 13.14 -11.34 -0.12
N PRO A 403 12.83 -12.53 -0.66
CA PRO A 403 11.86 -12.68 -1.73
C PRO A 403 10.42 -12.40 -1.28
N GLY A 404 9.56 -12.07 -2.25
CA GLY A 404 8.13 -11.84 -2.02
C GLY A 404 7.74 -10.39 -1.70
N HIS A 405 8.71 -9.47 -1.57
CA HIS A 405 8.46 -8.03 -1.46
C HIS A 405 7.97 -7.43 -2.78
N PHE A 406 7.02 -6.49 -2.73
CA PHE A 406 6.49 -5.89 -3.96
C PHE A 406 7.53 -5.02 -4.68
N GLU A 407 8.51 -4.47 -3.97
CA GLU A 407 9.65 -3.74 -4.52
C GLU A 407 10.41 -4.54 -5.58
N TRP A 408 10.35 -5.88 -5.54
CA TRP A 408 10.98 -6.73 -6.55
C TRP A 408 10.26 -6.66 -7.90
N VAL A 409 8.94 -6.50 -7.88
CA VAL A 409 8.16 -6.25 -9.11
C VAL A 409 8.62 -4.95 -9.73
N GLU A 410 8.76 -3.93 -8.90
CA GLU A 410 9.21 -2.61 -9.32
C GLU A 410 10.63 -2.65 -9.87
N TYR A 411 11.57 -3.27 -9.16
CA TYR A 411 12.94 -3.47 -9.66
C TYR A 411 12.94 -4.10 -11.06
N ARG A 412 12.30 -5.26 -11.22
CA ARG A 412 12.31 -5.99 -12.50
C ARG A 412 11.64 -5.19 -13.62
N PHE A 413 10.58 -4.45 -13.29
CA PHE A 413 9.83 -3.66 -14.25
C PHE A 413 10.66 -2.47 -14.74
N TYR A 414 11.19 -1.66 -13.83
CA TYR A 414 11.93 -0.46 -14.21
C TYR A 414 13.33 -0.78 -14.74
N ASP A 415 14.00 -1.84 -14.27
CA ASP A 415 15.28 -2.31 -14.86
C ASP A 415 15.05 -2.79 -16.30
N ALA A 416 14.00 -3.59 -16.55
CA ALA A 416 13.65 -4.03 -17.90
C ALA A 416 13.37 -2.83 -18.83
N LEU A 417 12.55 -1.87 -18.41
CA LEU A 417 12.26 -0.71 -19.26
C LEU A 417 13.48 0.20 -19.48
N ALA A 418 14.33 0.38 -18.47
CA ALA A 418 15.57 1.16 -18.61
C ALA A 418 16.56 0.51 -19.58
N ARG A 419 16.73 -0.82 -19.51
CA ARG A 419 17.55 -1.58 -20.48
C ARG A 419 16.99 -1.47 -21.89
N ALA A 420 15.67 -1.64 -22.04
CA ALA A 420 15.02 -1.53 -23.33
C ALA A 420 15.20 -0.12 -23.94
N ALA A 421 15.04 0.93 -23.14
CA ALA A 421 15.17 2.31 -23.61
C ALA A 421 16.60 2.68 -24.04
N ARG A 422 17.63 2.14 -23.36
CA ARG A 422 19.04 2.36 -23.74
C ARG A 422 19.51 1.45 -24.88
N TYR A 423 18.76 0.40 -25.19
CA TYR A 423 19.18 -0.69 -26.07
C TYR A 423 19.76 -0.23 -27.40
N ASP A 424 19.14 0.75 -28.06
CA ASP A 424 19.55 1.21 -29.39
C ASP A 424 20.95 1.87 -29.36
N SER A 425 21.29 2.54 -28.26
CA SER A 425 22.58 3.20 -28.01
C SER A 425 23.66 2.31 -27.38
N ALA A 426 23.32 1.06 -27.01
CA ALA A 426 24.22 0.14 -26.31
C ALA A 426 25.22 -0.57 -27.26
N THR A 427 26.37 -0.99 -26.71
CA THR A 427 27.37 -1.78 -27.45
C THR A 427 26.84 -3.19 -27.77
N SER A 428 27.49 -3.90 -28.70
CA SER A 428 27.08 -5.26 -29.07
C SER A 428 27.09 -6.23 -27.88
N GLU A 429 28.07 -6.11 -26.99
CA GLU A 429 28.20 -6.94 -25.77
C GLU A 429 27.08 -6.63 -24.77
N GLU A 430 26.79 -5.33 -24.58
CA GLU A 430 25.71 -4.88 -23.72
C GLU A 430 24.33 -5.33 -24.25
N LYS A 431 24.12 -5.29 -25.57
CA LYS A 431 22.88 -5.76 -26.21
C LYS A 431 22.61 -7.24 -25.94
N VAL A 432 23.64 -8.10 -25.98
CA VAL A 432 23.51 -9.52 -25.65
C VAL A 432 23.09 -9.69 -24.19
N ARG A 433 23.80 -9.03 -23.26
CA ARG A 433 23.48 -9.08 -21.83
C ARG A 433 22.07 -8.56 -21.54
N ASP A 434 21.70 -7.42 -22.13
CA ASP A 434 20.41 -6.78 -21.91
C ASP A 434 19.26 -7.66 -22.42
N ARG A 435 19.43 -8.39 -23.53
CA ARG A 435 18.44 -9.38 -24.02
C ARG A 435 18.20 -10.51 -23.02
N GLU A 436 19.26 -11.07 -22.44
CA GLU A 436 19.14 -12.15 -21.46
C GLU A 436 18.40 -11.69 -20.21
N VAL A 437 18.76 -10.51 -19.68
CA VAL A 437 18.11 -9.93 -18.50
C VAL A 437 16.65 -9.58 -18.79
N LEU A 438 16.35 -8.96 -19.93
CA LEU A 438 14.99 -8.66 -20.38
C LEU A 438 14.13 -9.93 -20.47
N ALA A 439 14.65 -10.99 -21.07
CA ALA A 439 13.95 -12.27 -21.17
C ALA A 439 13.65 -12.87 -19.78
N ALA A 440 14.60 -12.81 -18.85
CA ALA A 440 14.42 -13.28 -17.48
C ALA A 440 13.37 -12.46 -16.71
N HIS A 441 13.41 -11.13 -16.82
CA HIS A 441 12.42 -10.23 -16.20
C HIS A 441 11.02 -10.45 -16.76
N HIS A 442 10.88 -10.51 -18.09
CA HIS A 442 9.62 -10.77 -18.76
C HIS A 442 9.03 -12.14 -18.38
N LYS A 443 9.85 -13.20 -18.37
CA LYS A 443 9.42 -14.55 -17.96
C LYS A 443 8.83 -14.54 -16.55
N GLN A 444 9.48 -13.84 -15.62
CA GLN A 444 8.99 -13.74 -14.24
C GLN A 444 7.66 -12.97 -14.15
N MET A 445 7.52 -11.84 -14.85
CA MET A 445 6.26 -11.08 -14.86
C MET A 445 5.11 -11.86 -15.49
N VAL A 446 5.38 -12.63 -16.54
CA VAL A 446 4.39 -13.55 -17.13
C VAL A 446 3.97 -14.61 -16.11
N ALA A 447 4.90 -15.16 -15.32
CA ALA A 447 4.55 -16.10 -14.26
C ALA A 447 3.65 -15.46 -13.18
N TRP A 448 3.92 -14.21 -12.79
CA TRP A 448 3.05 -13.47 -11.87
C TRP A 448 1.68 -13.15 -12.49
N ALA A 449 1.63 -12.73 -13.76
CA ALA A 449 0.38 -12.43 -14.47
C ALA A 449 -0.53 -13.65 -14.64
N LYS A 450 0.02 -14.88 -14.68
CA LYS A 450 -0.79 -16.11 -14.63
C LYS A 450 -1.55 -16.27 -13.31
N ASN A 451 -1.01 -15.75 -12.21
CA ASN A 451 -1.61 -15.88 -10.87
C ASN A 451 -2.53 -14.71 -10.51
N CYS A 452 -2.15 -13.48 -10.90
CA CYS A 452 -2.97 -12.30 -10.72
C CYS A 452 -2.84 -11.36 -11.94
N PRO A 453 -3.62 -11.59 -13.01
CA PRO A 453 -3.54 -10.78 -14.23
C PRO A 453 -3.79 -9.30 -13.94
N ASP A 454 -4.75 -9.00 -13.06
CA ASP A 454 -5.12 -7.65 -12.65
C ASP A 454 -3.92 -6.78 -12.24
N ASN A 455 -2.94 -7.35 -11.53
CA ASN A 455 -1.77 -6.63 -11.04
C ASN A 455 -0.62 -6.59 -12.05
N PHE A 456 -0.39 -7.70 -12.76
CA PHE A 456 0.89 -7.94 -13.44
C PHE A 456 0.79 -7.99 -14.96
N GLU A 457 -0.41 -8.14 -15.54
CA GLU A 457 -0.56 -8.24 -17.00
C GLU A 457 -0.09 -6.96 -17.70
N ASN A 458 -0.43 -5.78 -17.16
CA ASN A 458 0.02 -4.51 -17.73
C ASN A 458 1.56 -4.41 -17.81
N ARG A 459 2.27 -4.84 -16.76
CA ARG A 459 3.74 -4.84 -16.70
C ARG A 459 4.34 -5.87 -17.67
N ALA A 460 3.80 -7.09 -17.67
CA ALA A 460 4.25 -8.16 -18.56
C ALA A 460 4.05 -7.79 -20.04
N ALA A 461 2.88 -7.24 -20.38
CA ALA A 461 2.56 -6.80 -21.73
C ALA A 461 3.49 -5.66 -22.18
N LEU A 462 3.77 -4.68 -21.32
CA LEU A 462 4.62 -3.55 -21.68
C LEU A 462 6.08 -3.95 -21.91
N VAL A 463 6.65 -4.76 -21.01
CA VAL A 463 8.01 -5.30 -21.21
C VAL A 463 8.05 -6.19 -22.46
N GLY A 464 7.02 -6.99 -22.70
CA GLY A 464 6.88 -7.77 -23.92
C GLY A 464 6.82 -6.91 -25.19
N ALA A 465 6.19 -5.72 -25.12
CA ALA A 465 6.12 -4.77 -26.24
C ALA A 465 7.51 -4.23 -26.58
N GLU A 466 8.28 -3.84 -25.56
CA GLU A 466 9.66 -3.37 -25.73
C GLU A 466 10.59 -4.46 -26.28
N ILE A 467 10.46 -5.71 -25.82
CA ILE A 467 11.19 -6.85 -26.40
C ILE A 467 10.83 -7.01 -27.89
N ALA A 468 9.53 -6.99 -28.22
CA ALA A 468 9.08 -7.10 -29.61
C ALA A 468 9.59 -5.93 -30.47
N ARG A 469 9.66 -4.70 -29.93
CA ARG A 469 10.25 -3.54 -30.60
C ARG A 469 11.73 -3.79 -30.92
N ILE A 470 12.51 -4.23 -29.94
CA ILE A 470 13.95 -4.50 -30.07
C ILE A 470 14.24 -5.58 -31.11
N GLU A 471 13.35 -6.56 -31.23
CA GLU A 471 13.46 -7.67 -32.19
C GLU A 471 12.87 -7.34 -33.57
N GLY A 472 12.33 -6.14 -33.77
CA GLY A 472 11.71 -5.74 -35.04
C GLY A 472 10.35 -6.40 -35.32
N ARG A 473 9.70 -7.00 -34.31
CA ARG A 473 8.38 -7.64 -34.42
C ARG A 473 7.26 -6.61 -34.26
N GLU A 474 7.10 -5.75 -35.26
CA GLU A 474 6.30 -4.52 -35.15
C GLU A 474 4.84 -4.72 -34.79
N LEU A 475 4.11 -5.57 -35.53
CA LEU A 475 2.71 -5.86 -35.25
C LEU A 475 2.52 -6.46 -33.85
N ARG A 476 3.52 -7.20 -33.36
CA ARG A 476 3.49 -7.75 -32.01
C ARG A 476 3.68 -6.66 -30.96
N ALA A 477 4.63 -5.73 -31.19
CA ALA A 477 4.86 -4.59 -30.31
C ALA A 477 3.60 -3.72 -30.17
N GLN A 478 2.97 -3.35 -31.30
CA GLN A 478 1.74 -2.55 -31.31
C GLN A 478 0.61 -3.20 -30.47
N ARG A 479 0.33 -4.49 -30.70
CA ARG A 479 -0.70 -5.22 -29.94
C ARG A 479 -0.38 -5.30 -28.45
N LEU A 480 0.90 -5.40 -28.09
CA LEU A 480 1.32 -5.50 -26.70
C LEU A 480 1.28 -4.15 -25.98
N TYR A 481 1.61 -3.03 -26.64
CA TYR A 481 1.40 -1.69 -26.08
C TYR A 481 -0.09 -1.44 -25.78
N GLU A 482 -0.96 -1.73 -26.75
CA GLU A 482 -2.41 -1.58 -26.57
C GLU A 482 -2.94 -2.47 -25.43
N LYS A 483 -2.46 -3.72 -25.35
CA LYS A 483 -2.79 -4.62 -24.24
C LYS A 483 -2.33 -4.06 -22.89
N ALA A 484 -1.12 -3.51 -22.81
CA ALA A 484 -0.60 -2.91 -21.59
C ALA A 484 -1.42 -1.69 -21.13
N ILE A 485 -1.77 -0.80 -22.07
CA ILE A 485 -2.58 0.39 -21.83
C ILE A 485 -3.97 0.00 -21.31
N ARG A 486 -4.64 -0.92 -21.99
CA ARG A 486 -5.97 -1.40 -21.59
C ARG A 486 -5.97 -2.05 -20.22
N SER A 487 -5.05 -3.00 -20.00
CA SER A 487 -4.92 -3.71 -18.73
C SER A 487 -4.62 -2.76 -17.57
N ALA A 488 -3.75 -1.76 -17.79
CA ALA A 488 -3.46 -0.74 -16.78
C ALA A 488 -4.68 0.13 -16.46
N ARG A 489 -5.45 0.54 -17.49
CA ARG A 489 -6.66 1.35 -17.32
C ARG A 489 -7.77 0.59 -16.58
N GLU A 490 -8.06 -0.64 -16.99
CA GLU A 490 -9.12 -1.48 -16.41
C GLU A 490 -8.86 -1.77 -14.92
N ASN A 491 -7.58 -1.92 -14.54
CA ASN A 491 -7.18 -2.21 -13.16
C ASN A 491 -6.70 -0.96 -12.39
N GLY A 492 -6.86 0.24 -12.96
CA GLY A 492 -6.59 1.50 -12.26
C GLY A 492 -5.12 1.78 -11.94
N PHE A 493 -4.17 1.26 -12.72
CA PHE A 493 -2.74 1.59 -12.65
C PHE A 493 -2.40 2.78 -13.57
N GLY A 494 -2.89 3.97 -13.24
CA GLY A 494 -2.79 5.16 -14.09
C GLY A 494 -1.35 5.56 -14.45
N GLN A 495 -0.40 5.38 -13.54
CA GLN A 495 1.03 5.57 -13.79
C GLN A 495 1.58 4.61 -14.84
N ASN A 496 1.16 3.34 -14.84
CA ASN A 496 1.59 2.37 -15.85
C ASN A 496 0.91 2.60 -17.20
N GLU A 497 -0.35 3.06 -17.19
CA GLU A 497 -1.03 3.54 -18.40
C GLU A 497 -0.25 4.72 -19.02
N GLY A 498 0.23 5.64 -18.18
CA GLY A 498 1.09 6.75 -18.57
C GLY A 498 2.39 6.30 -19.25
N ILE A 499 3.13 5.39 -18.59
CA ILE A 499 4.38 4.84 -19.15
C ILE A 499 4.11 4.12 -20.48
N ALA A 500 3.06 3.29 -20.53
CA ALA A 500 2.74 2.51 -21.71
C ALA A 500 2.41 3.40 -22.91
N ASN A 501 1.65 4.49 -22.70
CA ASN A 501 1.39 5.48 -23.73
C ASN A 501 2.67 6.24 -24.13
N GLU A 502 3.54 6.63 -23.19
CA GLU A 502 4.79 7.32 -23.52
C GLU A 502 5.73 6.45 -24.37
N LEU A 503 5.84 5.16 -24.04
CA LEU A 503 6.66 4.20 -24.81
C LEU A 503 6.04 3.89 -26.17
N ALA A 504 4.72 3.73 -26.25
CA ALA A 504 4.02 3.60 -27.53
C ALA A 504 4.23 4.83 -28.43
N ALA A 505 4.17 6.04 -27.86
CA ALA A 505 4.46 7.26 -28.60
C ALA A 505 5.88 7.27 -29.18
N LYS A 506 6.90 6.91 -28.39
CA LYS A 506 8.29 6.77 -28.87
C LYS A 506 8.40 5.74 -30.01
N PHE A 507 7.71 4.61 -29.90
CA PHE A 507 7.64 3.58 -30.93
C PHE A 507 7.03 4.09 -32.26
N TYR A 508 5.97 4.90 -32.19
CA TYR A 508 5.32 5.47 -33.37
C TYR A 508 6.11 6.65 -33.97
N LEU A 509 6.74 7.50 -33.15
CA LEU A 509 7.61 8.58 -33.60
C LEU A 509 8.81 8.06 -34.39
N SER A 510 9.45 6.98 -33.93
CA SER A 510 10.58 6.38 -34.64
C SER A 510 10.20 5.78 -36.00
N ARG A 511 8.91 5.78 -36.35
CA ARG A 511 8.32 5.27 -37.59
C ARG A 511 7.54 6.35 -38.36
N CYS A 512 7.65 7.61 -37.94
CA CYS A 512 6.96 8.75 -38.56
C CYS A 512 5.42 8.65 -38.53
N PHE A 513 4.83 7.92 -37.58
CA PHE A 513 3.37 7.87 -37.37
C PHE A 513 2.94 8.94 -36.35
N GLU A 514 3.12 10.21 -36.72
CA GLU A 514 2.96 11.36 -35.82
C GLU A 514 1.58 11.45 -35.17
N THR A 515 0.49 11.30 -35.92
CA THR A 515 -0.88 11.36 -35.36
C THR A 515 -1.09 10.35 -34.22
N SER A 516 -0.62 9.12 -34.41
CA SER A 516 -0.71 8.08 -33.38
C SER A 516 0.19 8.40 -32.19
N ALA A 517 1.41 8.88 -32.46
CA ALA A 517 2.34 9.27 -31.41
C ALA A 517 1.79 10.41 -30.52
N TYR A 518 1.28 11.48 -31.12
CA TYR A 518 0.75 12.63 -30.37
C TYR A 518 -0.52 12.28 -29.59
N ALA A 519 -1.37 11.40 -30.11
CA ALA A 519 -2.52 10.87 -29.36
C ALA A 519 -2.05 10.14 -28.08
N HIS A 520 -1.04 9.27 -28.20
CA HIS A 520 -0.44 8.60 -27.06
C HIS A 520 0.23 9.57 -26.09
N LEU A 521 0.96 10.59 -26.56
CA LEU A 521 1.56 11.61 -25.69
C LEU A 521 0.51 12.39 -24.88
N ARG A 522 -0.63 12.76 -25.50
CA ARG A 522 -1.75 13.41 -24.80
C ARG A 522 -2.31 12.52 -23.70
N ASN A 523 -2.50 11.23 -23.99
CA ASN A 523 -2.97 10.26 -23.00
C ASN A 523 -1.96 10.06 -21.87
N ALA A 524 -0.66 9.95 -22.18
CA ALA A 524 0.39 9.84 -21.18
C ALA A 524 0.41 11.05 -20.25
N ARG A 525 0.38 12.27 -20.82
CA ARG A 525 0.30 13.53 -20.08
C ARG A 525 -0.92 13.56 -19.16
N TYR A 526 -2.09 13.18 -19.65
CA TYR A 526 -3.33 13.12 -18.86
C TYR A 526 -3.22 12.15 -17.69
N CYS A 527 -2.64 10.96 -17.91
CA CYS A 527 -2.40 9.99 -16.84
C CYS A 527 -1.49 10.55 -15.74
N TYR A 528 -0.36 11.16 -16.12
CA TYR A 528 0.56 11.76 -15.16
C TYR A 528 -0.04 12.96 -14.42
N LEU A 529 -0.89 13.75 -15.09
CA LEU A 529 -1.63 14.83 -14.45
C LEU A 529 -2.59 14.32 -13.38
N ARG A 530 -3.42 13.30 -13.70
CA ARG A 530 -4.33 12.68 -12.71
C ARG A 530 -3.59 12.04 -11.54
N TRP A 531 -2.42 11.45 -11.81
CA TRP A 531 -1.58 10.88 -10.77
C TRP A 531 -0.92 11.96 -9.88
N GLY A 532 -0.85 13.22 -10.34
CA GLY A 532 -0.19 14.32 -9.64
C GLY A 532 1.33 14.38 -9.88
N ALA A 533 1.84 13.68 -10.89
CA ALA A 533 3.27 13.66 -11.25
C ALA A 533 3.64 14.89 -12.10
N LEU A 534 3.48 16.09 -11.52
CA LEU A 534 3.65 17.37 -12.23
C LEU A 534 5.08 17.60 -12.72
N GLY A 535 6.09 17.01 -12.08
CA GLY A 535 7.46 17.00 -12.58
C GLY A 535 7.56 16.31 -13.95
N LYS A 536 6.89 15.15 -14.07
CA LYS A 536 6.83 14.39 -15.33
C LYS A 536 6.01 15.10 -16.40
N VAL A 537 4.89 15.73 -16.02
CA VAL A 537 4.08 16.55 -16.94
C VAL A 537 4.92 17.68 -17.54
N ARG A 538 5.63 18.46 -16.71
CA ARG A 538 6.50 19.52 -17.18
C ARG A 538 7.61 19.01 -18.11
N GLN A 539 8.17 17.84 -17.81
CA GLN A 539 9.17 17.22 -18.69
C GLN A 539 8.59 16.89 -20.08
N ILE A 540 7.39 16.31 -20.15
CA ILE A 540 6.72 16.01 -21.44
C ILE A 540 6.43 17.30 -22.20
N ASP A 541 5.90 18.30 -21.50
CA ASP A 541 5.53 19.59 -22.08
C ASP A 541 6.75 20.30 -22.69
N GLN A 542 7.91 20.22 -22.03
CA GLN A 542 9.18 20.75 -22.54
C GLN A 542 9.75 19.92 -23.69
N SER A 543 9.57 18.60 -23.67
CA SER A 543 10.12 17.69 -24.68
C SER A 543 9.31 17.69 -25.98
N TYR A 544 8.02 18.04 -25.92
CA TYR A 544 7.10 18.02 -27.06
C TYR A 544 6.23 19.29 -27.14
N PRO A 545 6.81 20.46 -27.47
CA PRO A 545 6.06 21.72 -27.55
C PRO A 545 4.86 21.69 -28.53
N ALA A 546 4.97 20.91 -29.61
CA ALA A 546 3.92 20.73 -30.62
C ALA A 546 2.59 20.18 -30.06
N LEU A 547 2.60 19.57 -28.86
CA LEU A 547 1.37 19.19 -28.16
C LEU A 547 0.42 20.38 -27.90
N PHE A 548 0.97 21.59 -27.80
CA PHE A 548 0.24 22.84 -27.58
C PHE A 548 -0.10 23.58 -28.90
N GLU A 549 0.70 23.43 -29.94
CA GLU A 549 0.50 24.14 -31.23
C GLU A 549 -0.70 23.61 -32.04
N GLU A 550 -1.05 22.32 -31.92
CA GLU A 550 -2.29 21.78 -32.51
C GLU A 550 -3.58 22.24 -31.79
N GLN A 551 -3.47 22.66 -30.52
CA GLN A 551 -4.62 23.18 -29.76
C GLN A 551 -4.98 24.62 -30.16
N THR A 552 -3.99 25.44 -30.52
CA THR A 552 -4.21 26.81 -30.98
C THR A 552 -4.62 26.88 -32.45
N SER A 553 -4.19 25.93 -33.29
CA SER A 553 -4.51 25.91 -34.73
C SER A 553 -5.88 25.29 -35.08
N SER A 554 -6.43 24.39 -34.24
CA SER A 554 -7.77 23.81 -34.43
C SER A 554 -8.93 24.75 -34.05
N SER A 555 -8.63 25.91 -33.45
CA SER A 555 -9.63 26.94 -33.10
C SER A 555 -10.14 27.75 -34.31
N SER A 556 -9.62 27.49 -35.52
CA SER A 556 -9.80 28.34 -36.70
C SER A 556 -10.71 27.78 -37.79
N ILE A 557 -11.30 26.59 -37.63
CA ILE A 557 -12.23 26.02 -38.63
C ILE A 557 -13.67 26.20 -38.17
N THR A 558 -14.30 27.23 -38.71
CA THR A 558 -15.74 27.48 -38.67
C THR A 558 -16.47 26.47 -39.56
N THR A 559 -16.96 25.35 -39.01
CA THR A 559 -18.12 24.64 -39.57
C THR A 559 -18.82 23.73 -38.54
N ILE A 560 -20.14 23.68 -38.66
CA ILE A 560 -21.16 23.14 -37.76
C ILE A 560 -20.95 21.64 -37.44
N GLY A 561 -20.74 21.32 -36.16
CA GLY A 561 -20.59 19.95 -35.64
C GLY A 561 -19.76 19.93 -34.35
N THR A 562 -20.35 20.38 -33.25
CA THR A 562 -19.69 20.65 -31.96
C THR A 562 -18.96 19.43 -31.38
N PRO A 563 -17.62 19.45 -31.21
CA PRO A 563 -16.90 18.47 -30.39
C PRO A 563 -16.85 18.94 -28.91
N VAL A 564 -17.25 18.06 -28.00
CA VAL A 564 -17.34 18.24 -26.53
C VAL A 564 -15.95 18.22 -25.86
N VAL A 565 -15.03 19.12 -26.24
CA VAL A 565 -13.68 19.13 -25.65
C VAL A 565 -13.19 20.54 -25.37
N GLN A 566 -13.75 21.17 -24.34
CA GLN A 566 -13.11 22.28 -23.64
C GLN A 566 -13.69 22.42 -22.22
N LEU A 567 -13.33 21.47 -21.36
CA LEU A 567 -13.49 21.60 -19.91
C LEU A 567 -12.30 22.40 -19.37
N ASP A 568 -12.55 23.50 -18.65
CA ASP A 568 -11.52 24.19 -17.88
C ASP A 568 -11.00 23.25 -16.78
N VAL A 569 -9.89 22.58 -17.08
CA VAL A 569 -9.24 21.60 -16.20
C VAL A 569 -8.82 22.23 -14.87
N GLY A 570 -8.58 23.55 -14.83
CA GLY A 570 -8.32 24.28 -13.60
C GLY A 570 -9.52 24.30 -12.66
N ALA A 571 -10.73 24.44 -13.21
CA ALA A 571 -11.99 24.40 -12.46
C ALA A 571 -12.29 22.99 -11.94
N VAL A 572 -12.13 21.96 -12.78
CA VAL A 572 -12.37 20.55 -12.38
C VAL A 572 -11.38 20.08 -11.32
N VAL A 573 -10.10 20.49 -11.40
CA VAL A 573 -9.09 20.17 -10.38
C VAL A 573 -9.35 20.90 -9.07
N LYS A 574 -9.73 22.19 -9.11
CA LYS A 574 -10.14 22.92 -7.90
C LYS A 574 -11.37 22.28 -7.26
N ALA A 575 -12.34 21.85 -8.06
CA ALA A 575 -13.53 21.17 -7.56
C ALA A 575 -13.20 19.82 -6.93
N SER A 576 -12.38 18.99 -7.58
CA SER A 576 -11.94 17.70 -7.05
C SER A 576 -11.09 17.85 -5.78
N GLN A 577 -10.23 18.88 -5.70
CA GLN A 577 -9.44 19.18 -4.50
C GLN A 577 -10.28 19.68 -3.33
N ALA A 578 -11.23 20.59 -3.58
CA ALA A 578 -12.15 21.09 -2.55
C ALA A 578 -13.08 19.98 -2.02
N VAL A 579 -13.51 19.07 -2.89
CA VAL A 579 -14.29 17.88 -2.51
C VAL A 579 -13.46 16.89 -1.70
N SER A 580 -12.19 16.69 -2.07
CA SER A 580 -11.30 15.74 -1.40
C SER A 580 -10.70 16.26 -0.09
N SER A 581 -10.72 17.58 0.16
CA SER A 581 -10.21 18.18 1.39
C SER A 581 -11.23 18.23 2.54
N GLU A 582 -12.53 18.10 2.26
CA GLU A 582 -13.59 18.30 3.24
C GLU A 582 -14.20 16.96 3.70
N ILE A 583 -13.90 16.57 4.95
CA ILE A 583 -14.39 15.32 5.58
C ILE A 583 -15.80 15.52 6.18
N VAL A 584 -16.25 16.77 6.30
CA VAL A 584 -17.55 17.14 6.88
C VAL A 584 -18.57 17.39 5.77
N LEU A 585 -19.65 16.59 5.74
CA LEU A 585 -20.70 16.61 4.71
C LEU A 585 -21.26 18.01 4.44
N ASP A 586 -21.52 18.78 5.49
CA ASP A 586 -22.08 20.13 5.39
C ASP A 586 -21.15 21.10 4.64
N LYS A 587 -19.85 21.03 4.93
CA LYS A 587 -18.82 21.85 4.26
C LYS A 587 -18.59 21.41 2.82
N LEU A 588 -18.69 20.11 2.56
CA LEU A 588 -18.63 19.56 1.21
C LEU A 588 -19.78 20.07 0.34
N ILE A 589 -21.01 20.05 0.87
CA ILE A 589 -22.18 20.58 0.17
C ILE A 589 -22.03 22.08 -0.08
N GLU A 590 -21.55 22.84 0.90
CA GLU A 590 -21.25 24.26 0.73
C GLU A 590 -20.25 24.52 -0.39
N ALA A 591 -19.11 23.81 -0.39
CA ALA A 591 -18.09 23.96 -1.41
C ALA A 591 -18.61 23.60 -2.81
N LEU A 592 -19.32 22.48 -2.93
CA LEU A 592 -19.92 22.03 -4.20
C LEU A 592 -20.92 23.04 -4.75
N MET A 593 -21.82 23.56 -3.92
CA MET A 593 -22.82 24.53 -4.35
C MET A 593 -22.18 25.84 -4.78
N ARG A 594 -21.13 26.30 -4.08
CA ARG A 594 -20.38 27.49 -4.45
C ARG A 594 -19.73 27.32 -5.82
N ILE A 595 -19.04 26.20 -6.04
CA ILE A 595 -18.41 25.84 -7.32
C ILE A 595 -19.46 25.77 -8.44
N ALA A 596 -20.59 25.09 -8.19
CA ALA A 596 -21.63 24.90 -9.19
C ALA A 596 -22.25 26.22 -9.63
N VAL A 597 -22.59 27.10 -8.69
CA VAL A 597 -23.18 28.42 -8.99
C VAL A 597 -22.16 29.33 -9.69
N GLU A 598 -20.92 29.37 -9.20
CA GLU A 598 -19.85 30.20 -9.77
C GLU A 598 -19.53 29.81 -11.22
N HIS A 599 -19.29 28.52 -11.47
CA HIS A 599 -18.86 28.06 -12.79
C HIS A 599 -20.01 27.99 -13.80
N ALA A 600 -21.23 27.68 -13.37
CA ALA A 600 -22.39 27.72 -14.25
C ALA A 600 -22.80 29.15 -14.62
N GLY A 601 -22.34 30.15 -13.86
CA GLY A 601 -22.82 31.52 -13.95
C GLY A 601 -24.28 31.64 -13.49
N ALA A 602 -24.68 30.85 -12.50
CA ALA A 602 -26.02 30.91 -11.93
C ALA A 602 -26.12 32.07 -10.92
N GLU A 603 -27.31 32.64 -10.78
CA GLU A 603 -27.60 33.59 -9.69
C GLU A 603 -28.19 32.89 -8.48
N ARG A 604 -28.86 31.75 -8.70
CA ARG A 604 -29.41 30.92 -7.66
C ARG A 604 -29.27 29.44 -8.03
N GLY A 605 -28.93 28.62 -7.04
CA GLY A 605 -28.83 27.18 -7.18
C GLY A 605 -29.43 26.46 -5.98
N ALA A 606 -30.08 25.33 -6.21
CA ALA A 606 -30.65 24.49 -5.16
C ALA A 606 -30.26 23.02 -5.38
N LEU A 607 -29.77 22.37 -4.31
CA LEU A 607 -29.53 20.94 -4.27
C LEU A 607 -30.72 20.25 -3.61
N ILE A 608 -31.39 19.38 -4.36
CA ILE A 608 -32.53 18.59 -3.90
C ILE A 608 -32.07 17.14 -3.71
N VAL A 609 -32.37 16.56 -2.56
CA VAL A 609 -32.07 15.14 -2.28
C VAL A 609 -33.36 14.36 -2.16
N VAL A 610 -33.37 13.15 -2.72
CA VAL A 610 -34.50 12.21 -2.61
C VAL A 610 -34.26 11.32 -1.39
N ARG A 611 -35.04 11.50 -0.31
CA ARG A 611 -35.00 10.63 0.88
C ARG A 611 -36.39 10.04 1.13
N SER A 612 -36.50 8.71 1.11
CA SER A 612 -37.74 7.98 1.41
C SER A 612 -38.97 8.49 0.62
N ASP A 613 -38.79 8.73 -0.68
CA ASP A 613 -39.78 9.31 -1.61
C ASP A 613 -40.25 10.75 -1.32
N GLU A 614 -39.63 11.44 -0.36
CA GLU A 614 -39.79 12.89 -0.15
C GLU A 614 -38.65 13.68 -0.80
N LEU A 615 -39.00 14.79 -1.46
CA LEU A 615 -38.06 15.76 -2.00
C LEU A 615 -37.77 16.83 -0.96
N ARG A 616 -36.50 16.99 -0.61
CA ARG A 616 -36.04 18.03 0.32
C ARG A 616 -34.94 18.85 -0.33
N ILE A 617 -35.00 20.15 -0.12
CA ILE A 617 -33.84 21.01 -0.36
C ILE A 617 -32.82 20.63 0.71
N GLU A 618 -31.57 20.43 0.32
CA GLU A 618 -30.46 20.17 1.24
C GLU A 618 -29.59 21.44 1.36
N ALA A 619 -29.43 22.17 0.25
CA ALA A 619 -28.71 23.44 0.22
C ALA A 619 -29.27 24.37 -0.85
N GLU A 620 -29.17 25.67 -0.59
CA GLU A 620 -29.53 26.75 -1.50
C GLU A 620 -28.39 27.77 -1.52
N ALA A 621 -27.95 28.15 -2.72
CA ALA A 621 -26.87 29.09 -2.95
C ALA A 621 -27.35 30.26 -3.79
N THR A 622 -26.99 31.48 -3.41
CA THR A 622 -27.36 32.71 -4.12
C THR A 622 -26.15 33.62 -4.30
N THR A 623 -26.04 34.21 -5.49
CA THR A 623 -24.95 35.13 -5.85
C THR A 623 -25.32 36.55 -5.43
N GLY A 624 -24.63 37.08 -4.43
CA GLY A 624 -24.76 38.48 -3.96
C GLY A 624 -23.66 39.41 -4.51
N PRO A 625 -23.68 40.71 -4.15
CA PRO A 625 -22.63 41.66 -4.54
C PRO A 625 -21.29 41.31 -3.89
N GLY A 626 -20.50 40.48 -4.57
CA GLY A 626 -19.10 40.16 -4.24
C GLY A 626 -18.87 38.81 -3.55
N MET A 627 -19.90 38.10 -3.09
CA MET A 627 -19.78 36.75 -2.53
C MET A 627 -20.99 35.85 -2.86
N ILE A 628 -20.73 34.55 -2.98
CA ILE A 628 -21.76 33.51 -3.04
C ILE A 628 -22.08 33.09 -1.60
N GLU A 629 -23.33 33.25 -1.21
CA GLU A 629 -23.85 32.79 0.07
C GLU A 629 -24.50 31.43 -0.12
N VAL A 630 -24.10 30.43 0.67
CA VAL A 630 -24.71 29.10 0.68
C VAL A 630 -25.37 28.88 2.03
N SER A 631 -26.63 28.46 1.99
CA SER A 631 -27.42 28.13 3.17
C SER A 631 -27.82 26.66 3.12
N LEU A 632 -27.54 25.91 4.18
CA LEU A 632 -28.04 24.55 4.35
C LEU A 632 -29.48 24.63 4.84
N ARG A 633 -30.41 24.11 4.04
CA ARG A 633 -31.84 24.31 4.24
C ARG A 633 -32.54 22.97 4.16
N HIS A 634 -32.48 22.16 5.23
CA HIS A 634 -33.13 20.85 5.32
C HIS A 634 -34.67 20.96 5.39
N ALA A 635 -35.30 21.49 4.34
CA ALA A 635 -36.73 21.79 4.28
C ALA A 635 -37.43 21.03 3.15
N ALA A 636 -38.70 20.70 3.35
CA ALA A 636 -39.56 20.19 2.29
C ALA A 636 -39.81 21.27 1.22
N ILE A 637 -39.90 20.87 -0.05
CA ILE A 637 -40.15 21.79 -1.17
C ILE A 637 -41.57 22.35 -1.10
N ASN A 638 -41.73 23.67 -1.11
CA ASN A 638 -43.03 24.30 -1.36
C ASN A 638 -43.18 24.69 -2.84
N LEU A 639 -44.42 24.78 -3.31
CA LEU A 639 -44.80 25.17 -4.68
C LEU A 639 -44.31 26.57 -5.12
N THR A 640 -43.76 27.36 -4.19
CA THR A 640 -43.22 28.70 -4.45
C THR A 640 -41.70 28.74 -4.61
N ASP A 641 -41.01 27.66 -4.29
CA ASP A 641 -39.55 27.67 -4.13
C ASP A 641 -38.80 27.33 -5.44
N LEU A 642 -39.40 26.51 -6.30
CA LEU A 642 -38.81 25.97 -7.54
C LEU A 642 -39.90 25.66 -8.60
N PRO A 643 -39.57 25.62 -9.91
CA PRO A 643 -40.50 25.15 -10.95
C PRO A 643 -40.79 23.66 -10.82
N GLU A 644 -42.00 23.33 -10.40
CA GLU A 644 -42.41 21.95 -10.11
C GLU A 644 -42.43 21.08 -11.37
N SER A 645 -42.90 21.62 -12.49
CA SER A 645 -43.00 20.87 -13.75
C SER A 645 -41.63 20.41 -14.26
N VAL A 646 -40.62 21.29 -14.20
CA VAL A 646 -39.23 21.01 -14.59
C VAL A 646 -38.64 19.95 -13.67
N LEU A 647 -38.82 20.12 -12.35
CA LEU A 647 -38.29 19.18 -11.36
C LEU A 647 -38.90 17.78 -11.53
N ARG A 648 -40.23 17.68 -11.67
CA ARG A 648 -40.93 16.40 -11.88
C ARG A 648 -40.52 15.75 -13.19
N TYR A 649 -40.29 16.53 -14.25
CA TYR A 649 -39.81 15.99 -15.52
C TYR A 649 -38.46 15.30 -15.32
N VAL A 650 -37.46 16.02 -14.79
CA VAL A 650 -36.10 15.49 -14.58
C VAL A 650 -36.10 14.27 -13.66
N ILE A 651 -36.91 14.28 -12.59
CA ILE A 651 -37.02 13.13 -11.68
C ILE A 651 -37.59 11.89 -12.40
N ARG A 652 -38.61 12.09 -13.24
CA ARG A 652 -39.31 11.00 -13.93
C ARG A 652 -38.49 10.43 -15.09
N THR A 653 -37.92 11.30 -15.93
CA THR A 653 -37.21 10.90 -17.15
C THR A 653 -35.73 10.64 -16.92
N ARG A 654 -35.15 11.24 -15.86
CA ARG A 654 -33.70 11.28 -15.61
C ARG A 654 -32.91 11.93 -16.74
N GLU A 655 -33.58 12.78 -17.52
CA GLU A 655 -32.96 13.61 -18.55
C GLU A 655 -32.77 15.03 -18.00
N SER A 656 -31.68 15.68 -18.39
CA SER A 656 -31.42 17.08 -18.04
C SER A 656 -32.37 18.02 -18.80
N VAL A 657 -32.75 19.12 -18.16
CA VAL A 657 -33.52 20.20 -18.79
C VAL A 657 -32.67 21.45 -18.85
N VAL A 658 -32.55 22.03 -20.04
CA VAL A 658 -31.89 23.33 -20.28
C VAL A 658 -32.87 24.25 -20.98
N LEU A 659 -33.25 25.34 -20.31
CA LEU A 659 -34.03 26.41 -20.91
C LEU A 659 -33.12 27.61 -21.14
N HIS A 660 -32.83 27.89 -22.41
CA HIS A 660 -32.04 29.07 -22.77
C HIS A 660 -32.80 30.37 -22.51
N ASP A 661 -34.11 30.40 -22.76
CA ASP A 661 -34.95 31.53 -22.35
C ASP A 661 -36.30 31.01 -21.87
N ALA A 662 -36.55 31.09 -20.56
CA ALA A 662 -37.79 30.63 -19.93
C ALA A 662 -38.97 31.58 -20.19
N CYS A 663 -38.74 32.80 -20.69
CA CYS A 663 -39.78 33.73 -21.11
C CYS A 663 -40.37 33.39 -22.50
N LEU A 664 -39.67 32.59 -23.29
CA LEU A 664 -40.18 32.08 -24.57
C LEU A 664 -41.07 30.86 -24.35
N ALA A 665 -42.00 30.62 -25.28
CA ALA A 665 -42.87 29.45 -25.24
C ALA A 665 -42.03 28.15 -25.23
N ASN A 666 -42.23 27.33 -24.20
CA ASN A 666 -41.51 26.10 -23.95
C ASN A 666 -42.43 25.06 -23.29
N LEU A 667 -41.95 23.83 -23.14
CA LEU A 667 -42.70 22.69 -22.58
C LEU A 667 -43.18 22.91 -21.12
N PHE A 668 -42.62 23.90 -20.42
CA PHE A 668 -42.89 24.20 -19.01
C PHE A 668 -43.52 25.59 -18.82
N SER A 669 -43.99 26.26 -19.89
CA SER A 669 -44.52 27.63 -19.82
C SER A 669 -45.80 27.78 -18.97
N GLU A 670 -46.51 26.70 -18.69
CA GLU A 670 -47.68 26.70 -17.80
C GLU A 670 -47.30 26.66 -16.29
N ASP A 671 -46.00 26.54 -15.97
CA ASP A 671 -45.53 26.53 -14.58
C ASP A 671 -45.68 27.91 -13.93
N ALA A 672 -46.39 27.96 -12.80
CA ALA A 672 -46.64 29.19 -12.07
C ALA A 672 -45.37 29.89 -11.57
N TYR A 673 -44.27 29.16 -11.38
CA TYR A 673 -42.98 29.74 -11.00
C TYR A 673 -42.32 30.47 -12.18
N LEU A 674 -42.28 29.83 -13.36
CA LEU A 674 -41.69 30.41 -14.58
C LEU A 674 -42.54 31.57 -15.11
N GLY A 675 -43.88 31.45 -15.04
CA GLY A 675 -44.81 32.51 -15.45
C GLY A 675 -44.71 33.81 -14.65
N ARG A 676 -44.07 33.79 -13.47
CA ARG A 676 -43.79 35.00 -12.66
C ARG A 676 -42.55 35.76 -13.12
N GLY A 677 -41.86 35.31 -14.18
CA GLY A 677 -40.65 35.94 -14.71
C GLY A 677 -39.44 35.87 -13.78
N ARG A 678 -39.42 34.89 -12.88
CA ARG A 678 -38.39 34.77 -11.84
C ARG A 678 -37.07 34.18 -12.33
N ALA A 679 -37.05 33.49 -13.46
CA ALA A 679 -35.85 32.91 -14.04
C ALA A 679 -35.85 33.17 -15.55
N ARG A 680 -34.71 33.63 -16.09
CA ARG A 680 -34.55 33.88 -17.52
C ARG A 680 -33.91 32.71 -18.22
N SER A 681 -32.94 32.05 -17.61
CA SER A 681 -32.46 30.73 -18.05
C SER A 681 -32.47 29.75 -16.88
N VAL A 682 -32.67 28.47 -17.19
CA VAL A 682 -32.83 27.39 -16.21
C VAL A 682 -32.02 26.17 -16.64
N LEU A 683 -31.34 25.53 -15.69
CA LEU A 683 -30.68 24.23 -15.82
C LEU A 683 -31.12 23.32 -14.68
N CYS A 684 -31.54 22.10 -15.02
CA CYS A 684 -31.93 21.09 -14.04
C CYS A 684 -31.27 19.75 -14.39
N LEU A 685 -30.43 19.23 -13.49
CA LEU A 685 -29.59 18.05 -13.70
C LEU A 685 -29.94 16.91 -12.71
N PRO A 686 -30.13 15.67 -13.18
CA PRO A 686 -30.33 14.52 -12.30
C PRO A 686 -29.00 14.02 -11.71
N ILE A 687 -28.97 13.79 -10.41
CA ILE A 687 -27.81 13.17 -9.72
C ILE A 687 -28.11 11.68 -9.55
N VAL A 688 -27.34 10.83 -10.24
CA VAL A 688 -27.59 9.38 -10.29
C VAL A 688 -26.38 8.63 -9.72
N LYS A 689 -26.64 7.72 -8.77
CA LYS A 689 -25.64 6.79 -8.21
C LYS A 689 -26.07 5.36 -8.53
N GLN A 690 -25.23 4.61 -9.26
CA GLN A 690 -25.50 3.21 -9.63
C GLN A 690 -26.91 3.01 -10.24
N ALA A 691 -27.27 3.83 -11.23
CA ALA A 691 -28.58 3.85 -11.91
C ALA A 691 -29.80 4.23 -11.04
N LYS A 692 -29.60 4.62 -9.76
CA LYS A 692 -30.65 5.17 -8.87
C LYS A 692 -30.52 6.69 -8.78
N LEU A 693 -31.61 7.42 -8.98
CA LEU A 693 -31.68 8.85 -8.74
C LEU A 693 -31.53 9.11 -7.24
N VAL A 694 -30.52 9.90 -6.86
CA VAL A 694 -30.24 10.26 -5.46
C VAL A 694 -30.56 11.73 -5.17
N GLY A 695 -30.62 12.57 -6.21
CA GLY A 695 -30.94 13.99 -6.08
C GLY A 695 -31.09 14.70 -7.41
N VAL A 696 -31.32 16.00 -7.36
CA VAL A 696 -31.41 16.91 -8.50
C VAL A 696 -30.67 18.20 -8.17
N LEU A 697 -29.88 18.71 -9.10
CA LEU A 697 -29.27 20.03 -9.01
C LEU A 697 -30.04 20.99 -9.93
N TYR A 698 -30.62 22.03 -9.33
CA TYR A 698 -31.34 23.09 -10.05
C TYR A 698 -30.52 24.39 -10.02
N LEU A 699 -30.35 25.04 -11.16
CA LEU A 699 -29.67 26.33 -11.31
C LEU A 699 -30.53 27.27 -12.15
N GLU A 700 -30.58 28.55 -11.77
CA GLU A 700 -31.27 29.60 -12.54
C GLU A 700 -30.44 30.88 -12.61
N ASN A 701 -30.66 31.63 -13.69
CA ASN A 701 -30.11 32.98 -13.87
C ASN A 701 -31.24 33.91 -14.33
N ASN A 702 -31.40 35.05 -13.66
CA ASN A 702 -32.56 35.92 -13.85
C ASN A 702 -32.24 37.07 -14.82
N LEU A 703 -30.97 37.39 -15.02
CA LEU A 703 -30.54 38.49 -15.89
C LEU A 703 -30.25 38.05 -17.32
N THR A 704 -29.71 36.85 -17.52
CA THR A 704 -29.12 36.41 -18.79
C THR A 704 -29.87 35.22 -19.40
N ALA A 705 -30.35 35.40 -20.63
CA ALA A 705 -30.79 34.27 -21.46
C ALA A 705 -29.57 33.51 -21.97
N GLY A 706 -29.64 32.18 -21.98
CA GLY A 706 -28.57 31.30 -22.47
C GLY A 706 -27.36 31.21 -21.55
N ALA A 707 -27.50 31.52 -20.24
CA ALA A 707 -26.38 31.49 -19.30
C ALA A 707 -25.72 30.10 -19.18
N PHE A 708 -26.52 29.04 -19.38
CA PHE A 708 -26.08 27.64 -19.32
C PHE A 708 -25.71 27.13 -20.72
N THR A 709 -24.45 27.38 -21.12
CA THR A 709 -23.89 26.82 -22.35
C THR A 709 -23.46 25.37 -22.15
N SER A 710 -23.34 24.60 -23.23
CA SER A 710 -22.88 23.20 -23.17
C SER A 710 -21.54 23.05 -22.45
N ASP A 711 -20.62 24.00 -22.63
CA ASP A 711 -19.30 24.00 -21.96
C ASP A 711 -19.42 24.14 -20.44
N ARG A 712 -20.32 25.01 -19.96
CA ARG A 712 -20.57 25.21 -18.53
C ARG A 712 -21.31 24.05 -17.89
N ILE A 713 -22.22 23.42 -18.64
CA ILE A 713 -22.95 22.23 -18.19
C ILE A 713 -22.00 21.04 -18.04
N ALA A 714 -21.01 20.88 -18.93
CA ALA A 714 -20.05 19.77 -18.86
C ALA A 714 -19.15 19.78 -17.61
N VAL A 715 -19.03 20.94 -16.93
CA VAL A 715 -18.24 21.10 -15.70
C VAL A 715 -19.00 20.57 -14.47
N LEU A 716 -20.33 20.59 -14.51
CA LEU A 716 -21.25 20.16 -13.45
C LEU A 716 -21.52 18.65 -13.54
#